data_AF-A0A8D9DWV2-F1
#
_entry.id   AF-A0A8D9DWV2-F1
#
_cell.length_a   1.000
_cell.length_b   1.000
_cell.length_c   1.000
_cell.angle_alpha   90.00
_cell.angle_beta   90.00
_cell.angle_gamma   90.00
#
_symmetry.space_group_name_H-M   'P 1'
#
loop_
_entity.id
_entity.type
_entity.pdbx_description
1 polymer ?
#
loop_
_entity_poly.entity_id
_entity_poly.type
_entity_poly.pdbx_seq_one_letter_code
_entity_poly.pdbx_strand_id
1 'polypeptide(L)'
;MLFHILDNKNIKCIKEAETEQLIVLLRKCSLKFQRANSHLWFLSKCKSSKVFPKFIKIYTKSKSISAVKAIEAAKKKWMEEERKTWFVRREAIGEMKLLISTELMSKLNSIGYMYEEEKIVDLVREEAHRHYLRLTRKFERLVGNQRQADSNKKPKSLKWSNPPSLNVTGPIEKTKVNSFPVYDVKCDFYPRFKNLSHLYVTAEEEKILNLGLKHGFSSEIGKKDIFDLAADCEVALSTRHVSFKDQKKKCGAILRRIKDKKIRRSEFKTLKNLRSKIEDQNLIICKADKGNTVTIMNRSVYIEKINEYVRDNNLTITREKNILNKYIAQVKRCIKECPQLLANIYTHKNPQIPKLYGLPKIHKDGNPVRPVVSCTNAPNVVICKRLVAVLPELIKFQPKRSLKNNREFVEKIKNIVIPENAKLISFDVKNLFPSVPVQEVKDMIVNRLSHLSEPLQVEVKKTLDICLNQNFCSFTDQIFEIKSGLPIGSPISPLMADIFMDHIEENIFSSVDPLIASILHWYRYVDDIFAVVNGTWRQIDILLEKINLIHPNITFTLEKEQDGKLNFLDLGVRKVAGRLNFSIYRKGTFTDCIISKSSNHPVNIKYAAFHSMLNRLISIPMDTDHYLKELGTIHLIAKNNGYKKSEINSILAKKLRNQKRGIIYANVPKAFDDSWRKIRYLDEDCLKIGTELKKVGVQPAYYNNKTVGKFLVNNKPKTGIEVKSGIYSKFIQLPPVGEYYHHIKSQGRTKICLKMKKEIFNVF
;
A
#
# COMPACT_ATOMS: atom_id res chain seq x y z
N MET A 1 32.75 -24.37 4.00
CA MET A 1 32.44 -22.99 3.55
C MET A 1 30.95 -22.67 3.38
N LEU A 2 30.02 -23.64 3.42
CA LEU A 2 28.59 -23.46 3.07
C LEU A 2 27.63 -22.80 4.11
N PHE A 3 28.08 -22.43 5.31
CA PHE A 3 27.16 -22.30 6.47
C PHE A 3 26.82 -20.89 6.94
N HIS A 4 27.02 -19.87 6.11
CA HIS A 4 27.02 -18.49 6.57
C HIS A 4 25.90 -17.63 5.98
N ILE A 5 25.32 -18.01 4.84
CA ILE A 5 24.19 -17.33 4.22
C ILE A 5 23.30 -18.38 3.52
N LEU A 6 21.99 -18.37 3.78
CA LEU A 6 21.00 -19.04 2.93
C LEU A 6 20.91 -18.24 1.63
N ASP A 7 21.71 -18.60 0.62
CA ASP A 7 21.61 -18.04 -0.72
C ASP A 7 21.01 -19.08 -1.68
N ASN A 8 20.67 -18.66 -2.90
CA ASN A 8 19.99 -19.52 -3.86
C ASN A 8 20.87 -20.72 -4.27
N LYS A 9 22.20 -20.57 -4.20
CA LYS A 9 23.16 -21.65 -4.49
C LYS A 9 23.07 -22.73 -3.42
N ASN A 10 23.09 -22.34 -2.14
CA ASN A 10 22.99 -23.28 -1.03
C ASN A 10 21.62 -23.96 -0.96
N ILE A 11 20.53 -23.25 -1.29
CA ILE A 11 19.19 -23.86 -1.39
C ILE A 11 19.16 -24.92 -2.49
N LYS A 12 19.70 -24.60 -3.67
CA LYS A 12 19.79 -25.54 -4.80
C LYS A 12 20.62 -26.77 -4.43
N CYS A 13 21.81 -26.57 -3.85
CA CYS A 13 22.67 -27.66 -3.38
C CYS A 13 22.00 -28.55 -2.33
N ILE A 14 21.18 -27.99 -1.43
CA ILE A 14 20.45 -28.79 -0.42
C ILE A 14 19.36 -29.64 -1.09
N LYS A 15 18.61 -29.09 -2.04
CA LYS A 15 17.58 -29.84 -2.78
C LYS A 15 18.18 -30.98 -3.63
N GLU A 16 19.36 -30.75 -4.19
CA GLU A 16 20.08 -31.71 -5.03
C GLU A 16 20.91 -32.72 -4.22
N ALA A 17 21.07 -32.53 -2.91
CA ALA A 17 21.89 -33.40 -2.06
C ALA A 17 21.26 -34.77 -1.82
N GLU A 18 22.12 -35.77 -1.66
CA GLU A 18 21.74 -37.14 -1.30
C GLU A 18 21.35 -37.26 0.18
N THR A 19 20.58 -38.29 0.53
CA THR A 19 20.06 -38.49 1.88
C THR A 19 21.15 -38.55 2.95
N GLU A 20 22.26 -39.26 2.71
CA GLU A 20 23.39 -39.34 3.65
C GLU A 20 24.06 -37.97 3.87
N GLN A 21 24.22 -37.20 2.79
CA GLN A 21 24.78 -35.85 2.85
C GLN A 21 23.87 -34.93 3.69
N LEU A 22 22.55 -35.04 3.49
CA LEU A 22 21.56 -34.29 4.26
C LEU A 22 21.58 -34.66 5.75
N ILE A 23 21.72 -35.94 6.11
CA ILE A 23 21.87 -36.41 7.50
C ILE A 23 23.11 -35.77 8.16
N VAL A 24 24.26 -35.77 7.46
CA VAL A 24 25.50 -35.13 7.94
C VAL A 24 25.33 -33.62 8.10
N LEU A 25 24.67 -32.97 7.14
CA LEU A 25 24.37 -31.53 7.19
C LEU A 25 23.42 -31.21 8.35
N LEU A 26 22.39 -32.02 8.59
CA LEU A 26 21.44 -31.87 9.69
C LEU A 26 22.14 -31.97 11.05
N ARG A 27 23.04 -32.94 11.22
CA ARG A 27 23.87 -33.06 12.44
C ARG A 27 24.75 -31.83 12.66
N LYS A 28 25.48 -31.38 11.63
CA LYS A 28 26.35 -30.19 11.69
C LYS A 28 25.56 -28.92 12.00
N CYS A 29 24.40 -28.74 11.38
CA CYS A 29 23.48 -27.62 11.65
C CYS A 29 22.94 -27.68 13.08
N SER A 30 22.48 -28.84 13.53
CA SER A 30 21.92 -29.04 14.87
C SER A 30 22.93 -28.74 15.97
N LEU A 31 24.18 -29.18 15.82
CA LEU A 31 25.26 -28.84 16.75
C LEU A 31 25.59 -27.35 16.76
N LYS A 32 25.71 -26.72 15.59
CA LYS A 32 25.94 -25.27 15.47
C LYS A 32 24.77 -24.45 16.04
N PHE A 33 23.56 -25.01 15.98
CA PHE A 33 22.33 -24.46 16.55
C PHE A 33 22.17 -24.75 18.04
N GLN A 34 22.88 -25.72 18.64
CA GLN A 34 22.92 -25.92 20.11
C GLN A 34 24.07 -25.21 20.83
N ARG A 35 25.32 -25.33 20.34
CA ARG A 35 26.49 -24.55 20.84
C ARG A 35 26.12 -23.11 21.04
N ALA A 36 25.35 -22.75 20.06
CA ALA A 36 24.30 -21.83 20.03
C ALA A 36 23.80 -21.27 21.30
N ASN A 37 22.68 -21.76 21.75
CA ASN A 37 22.08 -21.29 22.97
C ASN A 37 23.04 -20.89 24.07
N SER A 38 24.08 -21.69 24.24
CA SER A 38 25.13 -21.49 25.21
C SER A 38 25.82 -20.11 25.13
N HIS A 39 26.14 -19.52 23.97
CA HIS A 39 26.75 -18.17 23.99
C HIS A 39 25.75 -17.05 24.26
N LEU A 40 24.52 -17.12 23.73
CA LEU A 40 23.52 -16.12 24.11
C LEU A 40 23.19 -16.17 25.60
N TRP A 41 23.10 -17.37 26.16
CA TRP A 41 22.97 -17.58 27.59
C TRP A 41 24.14 -16.95 28.34
N PHE A 42 25.38 -17.24 27.93
CA PHE A 42 26.59 -16.70 28.55
C PHE A 42 26.62 -15.16 28.55
N LEU A 43 26.33 -14.53 27.41
CA LEU A 43 26.27 -13.07 27.28
C LEU A 43 25.14 -12.46 28.13
N SER A 44 24.00 -13.13 28.20
CA SER A 44 22.86 -12.68 29.01
C SER A 44 23.17 -12.76 30.51
N LYS A 45 23.84 -13.82 30.95
CA LYS A 45 24.32 -13.97 32.34
C LYS A 45 25.40 -12.95 32.70
N CYS A 46 26.35 -12.70 31.80
CA CYS A 46 27.34 -11.62 31.96
C CYS A 46 26.66 -10.25 32.14
N LYS A 47 25.65 -9.96 31.31
CA LYS A 47 24.86 -8.72 31.40
C LYS A 47 24.12 -8.59 32.73
N SER A 48 23.41 -9.64 33.17
CA SER A 48 22.65 -9.60 34.44
C SER A 48 23.56 -9.45 35.66
N SER A 49 24.75 -10.04 35.60
CA SER A 49 25.73 -9.99 36.70
C SER A 49 26.71 -8.83 36.58
N LYS A 50 26.54 -7.92 35.60
CA LYS A 50 27.42 -6.77 35.31
C LYS A 50 28.91 -7.15 35.14
N VAL A 51 29.17 -8.33 34.60
CA VAL A 51 30.54 -8.83 34.33
C VAL A 51 30.83 -8.77 32.84
N PHE A 52 32.06 -8.42 32.47
CA PHE A 52 32.46 -8.32 31.05
C PHE A 52 33.38 -9.47 30.65
N PRO A 53 33.07 -10.22 29.59
CA PRO A 53 33.95 -11.26 29.07
C PRO A 53 35.32 -10.72 28.65
N LYS A 54 36.38 -11.53 28.80
CA LYS A 54 37.78 -11.17 28.48
C LYS A 54 38.03 -10.67 27.05
N PHE A 55 37.13 -10.92 26.09
CA PHE A 55 37.27 -10.43 24.72
C PHE A 55 36.80 -8.97 24.55
N ILE A 56 36.06 -8.40 25.52
CA ILE A 56 35.67 -6.98 25.53
C ILE A 56 36.76 -6.19 26.26
N LYS A 57 37.92 -6.05 25.61
CA LYS A 57 39.09 -5.33 26.12
C LYS A 57 39.01 -3.85 25.78
N ILE A 58 38.25 -3.09 26.56
CA ILE A 58 38.22 -1.62 26.48
C ILE A 58 38.80 -1.06 27.78
N TYR A 59 39.89 -0.30 27.68
CA TYR A 59 40.60 0.29 28.81
C TYR A 59 40.90 1.76 28.54
N THR A 60 41.03 2.55 29.61
CA THR A 60 41.46 3.96 29.57
C THR A 60 42.70 4.08 30.44
N LYS A 61 43.64 4.94 30.05
CA LYS A 61 44.73 5.38 30.93
C LYS A 61 44.26 6.49 31.89
N SER A 62 43.22 7.25 31.51
CA SER A 62 42.65 8.33 32.33
C SER A 62 41.78 7.78 33.46
N LYS A 63 42.07 8.18 34.70
CA LYS A 63 41.29 7.82 35.90
C LYS A 63 40.06 8.70 36.13
N SER A 64 39.72 9.61 35.21
CA SER A 64 38.57 10.49 35.39
C SER A 64 37.24 9.72 35.41
N ILE A 65 36.30 10.16 36.26
CA ILE A 65 34.98 9.53 36.43
C ILE A 65 34.23 9.45 35.09
N SER A 66 34.34 10.49 34.27
CA SER A 66 33.73 10.55 32.92
C SER A 66 34.33 9.52 31.97
N ALA A 67 35.65 9.31 31.98
CA ALA A 67 36.30 8.29 31.15
C ALA A 67 35.92 6.87 31.59
N VAL A 68 35.80 6.62 32.89
CA VAL A 68 35.36 5.32 33.43
C VAL A 68 33.90 5.02 33.04
N LYS A 69 32.99 6.00 33.17
CA LYS A 69 31.58 5.86 32.75
C LYS A 69 31.44 5.64 31.24
N ALA A 70 32.25 6.34 30.43
CA ALA A 70 32.24 6.18 28.98
C ALA A 70 32.68 4.77 28.56
N ILE A 71 33.71 4.21 29.22
CA ILE A 71 34.15 2.83 28.97
C ILE A 71 33.11 1.82 29.40
N GLU A 72 32.48 2.00 30.54
CA GLU A 72 31.43 1.09 30.99
C GLU A 72 30.24 1.10 30.01
N ALA A 73 29.85 2.28 29.51
CA ALA A 73 28.83 2.42 28.46
C ALA A 73 29.27 1.77 27.13
N ALA A 74 30.53 1.93 26.72
CA ALA A 74 31.08 1.31 25.53
C ALA A 74 31.11 -0.22 25.64
N LYS A 75 31.52 -0.78 26.79
CA LYS A 75 31.50 -2.21 27.07
C LYS A 75 30.08 -2.78 27.04
N LYS A 76 29.10 -2.07 27.62
CA LYS A 76 27.67 -2.43 27.55
C LYS A 76 27.14 -2.41 26.11
N LYS A 77 27.49 -1.38 25.33
CA LYS A 77 27.09 -1.27 23.92
C LYS A 77 27.69 -2.38 23.05
N TRP A 78 28.98 -2.69 23.21
CA TRP A 78 29.62 -3.79 22.49
C TRP A 78 28.96 -5.13 22.86
N MET A 79 28.73 -5.39 24.15
CA MET A 79 28.03 -6.61 24.58
C MET A 79 26.63 -6.75 23.96
N GLU A 80 25.89 -5.65 23.79
CA GLU A 80 24.58 -5.64 23.13
C GLU A 80 24.68 -5.92 21.63
N GLU A 81 25.65 -5.35 20.92
CA GLU A 81 25.89 -5.63 19.50
C GLU A 81 26.37 -7.07 19.25
N GLU A 82 27.21 -7.59 20.15
CA GLU A 82 27.63 -8.98 20.13
C GLU A 82 26.39 -9.88 20.27
N ARG A 83 25.53 -9.62 21.26
CA ARG A 83 24.28 -10.37 21.46
C ARG A 83 23.38 -10.37 20.22
N LYS A 84 23.23 -9.23 19.55
CA LYS A 84 22.47 -9.13 18.28
C LYS A 84 23.10 -9.99 17.18
N THR A 85 24.43 -9.99 17.07
CA THR A 85 25.16 -10.77 16.06
C THR A 85 24.95 -12.27 16.23
N TRP A 86 25.07 -12.77 17.46
CA TRP A 86 24.77 -14.19 17.74
C TRP A 86 23.30 -14.50 17.41
N PHE A 87 22.33 -13.62 17.79
CA PHE A 87 20.91 -13.77 17.48
C PHE A 87 20.63 -13.98 15.98
N VAL A 88 21.19 -13.12 15.13
CA VAL A 88 21.04 -13.22 13.67
C VAL A 88 21.58 -14.55 13.13
N ARG A 89 22.72 -15.03 13.63
CA ARG A 89 23.29 -16.30 13.16
C ARG A 89 22.45 -17.52 13.55
N ARG A 90 21.79 -17.55 14.72
CA ARG A 90 20.87 -18.66 15.03
C ARG A 90 19.71 -18.75 14.08
N GLU A 91 19.10 -17.61 13.77
CA GLU A 91 17.98 -17.59 12.84
C GLU A 91 18.40 -18.19 11.50
N ALA A 92 19.56 -17.78 10.96
CA ALA A 92 20.07 -18.32 9.69
C ALA A 92 20.35 -19.83 9.74
N ILE A 93 20.94 -20.34 10.83
CA ILE A 93 21.19 -21.78 10.98
C ILE A 93 19.89 -22.55 11.18
N GLY A 94 18.92 -22.00 11.91
CA GLY A 94 17.61 -22.59 12.13
C GLY A 94 16.81 -22.73 10.83
N GLU A 95 16.87 -21.72 9.97
CA GLU A 95 16.26 -21.76 8.63
C GLU A 95 16.92 -22.86 7.76
N MET A 96 18.25 -23.00 7.80
CA MET A 96 18.95 -24.08 7.07
C MET A 96 18.59 -25.46 7.63
N LYS A 97 18.59 -25.61 8.96
CA LYS A 97 18.23 -26.86 9.64
C LYS A 97 16.85 -27.31 9.19
N LEU A 98 15.88 -26.40 9.15
CA LEU A 98 14.53 -26.73 8.73
C LEU A 98 14.45 -27.11 7.25
N LEU A 99 15.09 -26.37 6.35
CA LEU A 99 15.10 -26.73 4.93
C LEU A 99 15.67 -28.14 4.70
N ILE A 100 16.76 -28.48 5.39
CA ILE A 100 17.35 -29.82 5.36
C ILE A 100 16.37 -30.86 5.91
N SER A 101 15.71 -30.58 7.04
CA SER A 101 14.69 -31.48 7.61
C SER A 101 13.52 -31.69 6.65
N THR A 102 13.04 -30.64 5.98
CA THR A 102 11.94 -30.74 5.00
C THR A 102 12.33 -31.60 3.81
N GLU A 103 13.55 -31.42 3.28
CA GLU A 103 14.06 -32.22 2.17
C GLU A 103 14.36 -33.68 2.59
N LEU A 104 14.79 -33.92 3.83
CA LEU A 104 14.91 -35.26 4.37
C LEU A 104 13.55 -35.93 4.55
N MET A 105 12.52 -35.21 5.00
CA MET A 105 11.16 -35.73 5.12
C MET A 105 10.50 -36.02 3.76
N SER A 106 10.96 -35.42 2.66
CA SER A 106 10.51 -35.80 1.32
C SER A 106 11.25 -37.01 0.76
N LYS A 107 12.50 -37.25 1.19
CA LYS A 107 13.33 -38.37 0.72
C LYS A 107 13.24 -39.62 1.60
N LEU A 108 12.99 -39.44 2.89
CA LEU A 108 12.70 -40.48 3.88
C LEU A 108 11.21 -40.41 4.22
N ASN A 109 10.55 -41.55 4.38
CA ASN A 109 9.22 -41.56 4.98
C ASN A 109 9.27 -41.03 6.43
N SER A 110 8.12 -40.65 7.01
CA SER A 110 8.06 -40.00 8.31
C SER A 110 8.75 -40.80 9.44
N ILE A 111 8.63 -42.13 9.41
CA ILE A 111 9.24 -43.03 10.40
C ILE A 111 10.77 -43.05 10.24
N GLY A 112 11.28 -43.16 9.02
CA GLY A 112 12.71 -43.16 8.73
C GLY A 112 13.38 -41.82 9.07
N TYR A 113 12.70 -40.69 8.84
CA TYR A 113 13.18 -39.39 9.28
C TYR A 113 13.24 -39.30 10.81
N MET A 114 12.20 -39.74 11.53
CA MET A 114 12.16 -39.70 12.99
C MET A 114 13.30 -40.51 13.63
N TYR A 115 13.55 -41.71 13.11
CA TYR A 115 14.63 -42.57 13.57
C TYR A 115 16.02 -41.93 13.40
N GLU A 116 16.29 -41.32 12.25
CA GLU A 116 17.56 -40.63 12.00
C GLU A 116 17.67 -39.31 12.77
N GLU A 117 16.58 -38.58 12.97
CA GLU A 117 16.57 -37.37 13.80
C GLU A 117 16.88 -37.70 15.27
N GLU A 118 16.33 -38.78 15.82
CA GLU A 118 16.58 -39.21 17.20
C GLU A 118 18.06 -39.54 17.44
N LYS A 119 18.68 -40.34 16.55
CA LYS A 119 20.13 -40.61 16.58
C LYS A 119 20.97 -39.34 16.54
N ILE A 120 20.61 -38.40 15.66
CA ILE A 120 21.31 -37.11 15.56
C ILE A 120 21.16 -36.31 16.85
N VAL A 121 19.97 -36.29 17.45
CA VAL A 121 19.69 -35.56 18.69
C VAL A 121 20.56 -36.07 19.83
N ASP A 122 20.69 -37.37 19.98
CA ASP A 122 21.51 -37.97 21.05
C ASP A 122 23.00 -37.67 20.86
N LEU A 123 23.51 -37.84 19.64
CA LEU A 123 24.90 -37.50 19.31
C LEU A 123 25.22 -36.01 19.54
N VAL A 124 24.26 -35.12 19.24
CA VAL A 124 24.43 -33.68 19.42
C VAL A 124 24.34 -33.29 20.90
N ARG A 125 23.52 -34.00 21.70
CA ARG A 125 23.25 -33.69 23.11
C ARG A 125 24.53 -33.68 23.94
N GLU A 126 25.34 -34.72 23.84
CA GLU A 126 26.58 -34.83 24.62
C GLU A 126 27.60 -33.74 24.26
N GLU A 127 27.79 -33.49 22.97
CA GLU A 127 28.76 -32.51 22.50
C GLU A 127 28.33 -31.07 22.85
N ALA A 128 27.03 -30.78 22.73
CA ALA A 128 26.45 -29.51 23.14
C ALA A 128 26.58 -29.29 24.66
N HIS A 129 26.33 -30.32 25.46
CA HIS A 129 26.44 -30.26 26.92
C HIS A 129 27.88 -29.94 27.36
N ARG A 130 28.88 -30.59 26.76
CA ARG A 130 30.30 -30.28 27.01
C ARG A 130 30.65 -28.82 26.71
N HIS A 131 30.12 -28.26 25.61
CA HIS A 131 30.35 -26.85 25.26
C HIS A 131 29.69 -25.88 26.26
N TYR A 132 28.47 -26.18 26.70
CA TYR A 132 27.76 -25.41 27.71
C TYR A 132 28.55 -25.37 29.03
N LEU A 133 29.00 -26.52 29.55
CA LEU A 133 29.78 -26.60 30.78
C LEU A 133 31.07 -25.76 30.71
N ARG A 134 31.73 -25.70 29.56
CA ARG A 134 32.91 -24.82 29.37
C ARG A 134 32.55 -23.34 29.54
N LEU A 135 31.41 -22.90 29.01
CA LEU A 135 30.96 -21.51 29.16
C LEU A 135 30.48 -21.20 30.59
N THR A 136 29.87 -22.17 31.27
CA THR A 136 29.53 -22.07 32.69
C THR A 136 30.78 -21.87 33.54
N ARG A 137 31.79 -22.74 33.40
CA ARG A 137 33.08 -22.58 34.10
C ARG A 137 33.75 -21.24 33.77
N LYS A 138 33.63 -20.77 32.52
CA LYS A 138 34.15 -19.45 32.09
C LYS A 138 33.42 -18.30 32.80
N PHE A 139 32.10 -18.40 32.94
CA PHE A 139 31.29 -17.41 33.67
C PHE A 139 31.61 -17.44 35.17
N GLU A 140 31.70 -18.62 35.79
CA GLU A 140 32.06 -18.78 37.19
C GLU A 140 33.43 -18.18 37.51
N ARG A 141 34.43 -18.37 36.65
CA ARG A 141 35.74 -17.69 36.78
C ARG A 141 35.63 -16.17 36.68
N LEU A 142 34.79 -15.65 35.78
CA LEU A 142 34.58 -14.20 35.65
C LEU A 142 33.92 -13.60 36.91
N VAL A 143 32.94 -14.29 37.49
CA VAL A 143 32.28 -13.89 38.74
C VAL A 143 33.19 -14.09 39.95
N GLY A 144 33.95 -15.20 40.01
CA GLY A 144 34.92 -15.49 41.08
C GLY A 144 36.04 -14.46 41.15
N ASN A 145 36.59 -14.06 39.99
CA ASN A 145 37.57 -12.98 39.90
C ASN A 145 37.01 -11.62 40.33
N GLN A 146 35.69 -11.41 40.19
CA GLN A 146 35.02 -10.20 40.67
C GLN A 146 34.73 -10.28 42.18
N ARG A 147 34.38 -11.45 42.72
CA ARG A 147 34.16 -11.69 44.16
C ARG A 147 35.45 -11.63 44.99
N GLN A 148 36.60 -12.02 44.44
CA GLN A 148 37.91 -11.80 45.08
C GLN A 148 38.31 -10.32 45.11
N ALA A 149 37.72 -9.46 44.27
CA ALA A 149 37.85 -8.01 44.36
C ALA A 149 36.82 -7.36 45.31
N ASP A 150 35.75 -8.08 45.68
CA ASP A 150 34.59 -7.58 46.44
C ASP A 150 34.36 -8.36 47.76
N SER A 151 35.42 -8.72 48.51
CA SER A 151 35.27 -9.45 49.78
C SER A 151 34.68 -8.59 50.91
N ASN A 152 33.35 -8.49 50.95
CA ASN A 152 32.53 -8.45 52.17
C ASN A 152 31.03 -8.64 51.84
N LYS A 153 30.58 -9.91 51.71
CA LYS A 153 29.25 -10.42 52.13
C LYS A 153 29.03 -11.88 51.66
N LYS A 154 28.53 -12.71 52.58
CA LYS A 154 28.31 -14.17 52.46
C LYS A 154 27.35 -14.57 51.32
N PRO A 155 27.49 -15.80 50.76
CA PRO A 155 26.68 -16.26 49.63
C PRO A 155 25.33 -16.85 50.08
N LYS A 156 24.27 -16.65 49.27
CA LYS A 156 23.05 -17.49 49.30
C LYS A 156 23.13 -18.53 48.18
N SER A 157 22.81 -19.77 48.53
CA SER A 157 22.78 -20.94 47.66
C SER A 157 21.73 -20.79 46.55
N LEU A 158 22.09 -21.21 45.32
CA LEU A 158 21.13 -21.34 44.22
C LEU A 158 20.72 -22.80 44.07
N LYS A 159 19.43 -23.06 44.28
CA LYS A 159 18.76 -24.29 43.82
C LYS A 159 18.43 -24.19 42.33
N TRP A 160 18.41 -25.36 41.71
CA TRP A 160 18.19 -25.61 40.28
C TRP A 160 16.71 -25.40 39.90
N SER A 161 16.45 -24.82 38.73
CA SER A 161 15.15 -24.88 38.05
C SER A 161 15.37 -25.11 36.54
N ASN A 162 14.50 -25.93 35.95
CA ASN A 162 14.63 -26.52 34.61
C ASN A 162 14.91 -25.50 33.49
N PRO A 163 15.76 -25.83 32.49
CA PRO A 163 16.15 -24.91 31.45
C PRO A 163 15.02 -24.69 30.41
N PRO A 164 14.70 -23.43 30.06
CA PRO A 164 13.83 -23.13 28.94
C PRO A 164 14.47 -23.51 27.60
N SER A 165 13.60 -23.92 26.69
CA SER A 165 13.83 -24.16 25.29
C SER A 165 14.55 -23.01 24.56
N LEU A 166 15.25 -23.43 23.50
CA LEU A 166 15.49 -22.71 22.25
C LEU A 166 16.72 -21.78 22.07
N ASN A 167 17.57 -22.35 21.21
CA ASN A 167 18.88 -22.09 20.58
C ASN A 167 19.27 -20.67 20.24
N VAL A 168 20.55 -20.24 20.41
CA VAL A 168 21.32 -19.30 19.54
C VAL A 168 22.84 -19.14 19.68
N THR A 169 23.58 -19.41 18.60
CA THR A 169 24.99 -19.03 18.35
C THR A 169 25.35 -18.89 16.90
N GLY A 170 25.94 -17.71 16.69
CA GLY A 170 27.23 -17.38 16.04
C GLY A 170 28.35 -18.42 15.97
N PRO A 171 29.62 -18.03 15.68
CA PRO A 171 30.13 -16.73 15.18
C PRO A 171 30.67 -16.80 13.73
N ILE A 172 30.39 -15.80 12.87
CA ILE A 172 30.98 -15.69 11.51
C ILE A 172 31.95 -14.53 11.46
N GLU A 173 33.08 -14.81 10.82
CA GLU A 173 34.11 -13.90 10.33
C GLU A 173 33.59 -12.55 9.83
N LYS A 174 34.35 -11.51 10.14
CA LYS A 174 34.11 -10.14 9.71
C LYS A 174 34.42 -10.00 8.21
N THR A 175 33.55 -10.47 7.34
CA THR A 175 33.54 -10.02 5.94
C THR A 175 32.92 -8.64 5.89
N LYS A 176 33.69 -7.66 5.41
CA LYS A 176 33.23 -6.32 5.05
C LYS A 176 31.90 -6.45 4.32
N VAL A 177 30.90 -5.68 4.74
CA VAL A 177 29.66 -5.51 3.99
C VAL A 177 30.12 -5.05 2.60
N ASN A 178 30.00 -5.91 1.59
CA ASN A 178 30.19 -5.50 0.21
C ASN A 178 29.28 -4.31 0.01
N SER A 179 29.89 -3.13 -0.06
CA SER A 179 29.26 -1.93 -0.55
C SER A 179 28.67 -2.32 -1.90
N PHE A 180 27.35 -2.32 -2.00
CA PHE A 180 26.70 -2.36 -3.30
C PHE A 180 27.40 -1.33 -4.18
N PRO A 181 27.87 -1.70 -5.39
CA PRO A 181 28.53 -0.77 -6.28
C PRO A 181 27.73 0.53 -6.31
N VAL A 182 28.41 1.64 -6.06
CA VAL A 182 27.80 2.96 -6.12
C VAL A 182 27.56 3.25 -7.58
N TYR A 183 26.42 2.79 -8.09
CA TYR A 183 25.89 3.27 -9.35
C TYR A 183 25.40 4.69 -9.11
N ASP A 184 26.16 5.66 -9.61
CA ASP A 184 25.68 7.04 -9.79
C ASP A 184 24.66 7.03 -10.93
N VAL A 185 23.43 6.62 -10.60
CA VAL A 185 22.31 6.70 -11.54
C VAL A 185 21.93 8.18 -11.66
N LYS A 186 22.32 8.82 -12.76
CA LYS A 186 21.68 10.05 -13.22
C LYS A 186 20.28 9.67 -13.73
N CYS A 187 19.27 9.98 -12.94
CA CYS A 187 17.87 9.87 -13.34
C CYS A 187 17.24 11.24 -13.17
N ASP A 188 16.91 11.87 -14.30
CA ASP A 188 16.23 13.16 -14.30
C ASP A 188 14.74 12.91 -14.05
N PHE A 189 14.30 13.25 -12.84
CA PHE A 189 12.88 13.19 -12.50
C PHE A 189 12.16 14.38 -13.10
N TYR A 190 10.91 14.14 -13.54
CA TYR A 190 10.06 15.23 -13.97
C TYR A 190 9.82 16.23 -12.82
N PRO A 191 9.63 17.53 -13.10
CA PRO A 191 9.33 18.52 -12.06
C PRO A 191 8.13 18.13 -11.18
N ARG A 192 8.29 18.26 -9.86
CA ARG A 192 7.22 18.00 -8.90
C ARG A 192 6.15 19.09 -8.89
N PHE A 193 6.50 20.29 -9.34
CA PHE A 193 5.60 21.42 -9.53
C PHE A 193 5.73 21.96 -10.96
N LYS A 194 4.60 22.32 -11.58
CA LYS A 194 4.54 22.99 -12.88
C LYS A 194 3.53 24.13 -12.81
N ASN A 195 3.99 25.35 -13.06
CA ASN A 195 3.12 26.51 -13.16
C ASN A 195 2.61 26.63 -14.61
N LEU A 196 1.30 26.60 -14.80
CA LEU A 196 0.61 26.78 -16.08
C LEU A 196 -0.29 28.02 -16.06
N SER A 197 -0.07 28.92 -15.09
CA SER A 197 -0.79 30.19 -14.95
C SER A 197 0.18 31.37 -14.96
N HIS A 198 -0.38 32.57 -14.86
CA HIS A 198 0.35 33.82 -14.73
C HIS A 198 0.84 34.10 -13.29
N LEU A 199 0.64 33.17 -12.34
CA LEU A 199 0.98 33.38 -10.94
C LEU A 199 2.49 33.49 -10.75
N TYR A 200 2.96 34.54 -10.10
CA TYR A 200 4.34 34.56 -9.59
C TYR A 200 4.46 33.73 -8.31
N VAL A 201 5.36 32.74 -8.32
CA VAL A 201 5.62 31.83 -7.19
C VAL A 201 7.03 32.09 -6.66
N THR A 202 7.13 32.44 -5.38
CA THR A 202 8.43 32.65 -4.72
C THR A 202 9.15 31.32 -4.46
N ALA A 203 10.47 31.36 -4.25
CA ALA A 203 11.26 30.16 -3.96
C ALA A 203 10.77 29.38 -2.72
N GLU A 204 10.25 30.08 -1.69
CA GLU A 204 9.68 29.44 -0.50
C GLU A 204 8.35 28.72 -0.80
N GLU A 205 7.49 29.34 -1.60
CA GLU A 205 6.21 28.75 -2.02
C GLU A 205 6.43 27.54 -2.93
N GLU A 206 7.38 27.64 -3.86
CA GLU A 206 7.79 26.55 -4.72
C GLU A 206 8.35 25.38 -3.91
N LYS A 207 9.17 25.63 -2.88
CA LYS A 207 9.65 24.59 -1.97
C LYS A 207 8.49 23.83 -1.31
N ILE A 208 7.43 24.52 -0.90
CA ILE A 208 6.22 23.88 -0.34
C ILE A 208 5.49 23.02 -1.38
N LEU A 209 5.34 23.52 -2.60
CA LEU A 209 4.69 22.79 -3.70
C LEU A 209 5.49 21.53 -4.09
N ASN A 210 6.83 21.61 -4.06
CA ASN A 210 7.75 20.50 -4.32
C ASN A 210 7.79 19.44 -3.21
N LEU A 211 7.20 19.67 -2.02
CA LEU A 211 6.94 18.61 -1.04
C LEU A 211 5.80 17.67 -1.47
N GLY A 212 4.96 18.11 -2.41
CA GLY A 212 3.83 17.38 -2.94
C GLY A 212 2.56 17.43 -2.07
N LEU A 213 1.41 17.18 -2.71
CA LEU A 213 0.08 17.33 -2.09
C LEU A 213 -0.18 16.44 -0.86
N LYS A 214 0.58 15.34 -0.72
CA LYS A 214 0.46 14.41 0.41
C LYS A 214 1.33 14.81 1.60
N HIS A 215 2.21 15.80 1.47
CA HIS A 215 3.01 16.27 2.59
C HIS A 215 2.11 16.86 3.68
N GLY A 216 2.28 16.39 4.92
CA GLY A 216 1.52 16.81 6.08
C GLY A 216 2.35 17.73 6.96
N PHE A 217 1.82 18.89 7.31
CA PHE A 217 2.48 19.80 8.23
C PHE A 217 2.10 19.50 9.68
N SER A 218 3.06 19.69 10.59
CA SER A 218 2.77 19.86 12.01
C SER A 218 2.29 21.28 12.21
N SER A 219 0.99 21.47 12.48
CA SER A 219 0.40 22.77 12.81
C SER A 219 -0.14 22.75 14.24
N GLU A 220 -0.50 23.92 14.76
CA GLU A 220 -1.25 24.04 16.01
C GLU A 220 -2.44 23.08 16.03
N ILE A 221 -2.57 22.38 17.15
CA ILE A 221 -3.63 21.40 17.37
C ILE A 221 -4.82 22.16 17.94
N GLY A 222 -5.83 22.38 17.11
CA GLY A 222 -7.04 23.10 17.50
C GLY A 222 -8.02 22.21 18.27
N LYS A 223 -9.00 22.84 18.94
CA LYS A 223 -10.09 22.12 19.64
C LYS A 223 -10.80 21.09 18.76
N LYS A 224 -11.04 21.43 17.49
CA LYS A 224 -11.63 20.53 16.50
C LYS A 224 -10.78 19.30 16.21
N ASP A 225 -9.45 19.45 16.19
CA ASP A 225 -8.53 18.35 15.91
C ASP A 225 -8.59 17.28 17.00
N ILE A 226 -8.60 17.73 18.27
CA ILE A 226 -8.77 16.87 19.44
C ILE A 226 -10.14 16.22 19.44
N PHE A 227 -11.20 16.96 19.13
CA PHE A 227 -12.56 16.44 19.07
C PHE A 227 -12.69 15.31 18.03
N ASP A 228 -12.18 15.53 16.82
CA ASP A 228 -12.24 14.52 15.76
C ASP A 228 -11.44 13.25 16.14
N LEU A 229 -10.27 13.40 16.78
CA LEU A 229 -9.50 12.26 17.29
C LEU A 229 -10.22 11.52 18.42
N ALA A 230 -10.86 12.25 19.35
CA ALA A 230 -11.66 11.65 20.42
C ALA A 230 -12.86 10.88 19.86
N ALA A 231 -13.55 11.44 18.88
CA ALA A 231 -14.66 10.78 18.18
C ALA A 231 -14.20 9.50 17.47
N ASP A 232 -13.05 9.54 16.78
CA ASP A 232 -12.46 8.35 16.15
C ASP A 232 -12.14 7.26 17.18
N CYS A 233 -11.58 7.64 18.34
CA CYS A 233 -11.27 6.70 19.43
C CYS A 233 -12.55 6.07 20.01
N GLU A 234 -13.59 6.88 20.23
CA GLU A 234 -14.87 6.40 20.76
C GLU A 234 -15.52 5.40 19.79
N VAL A 235 -15.59 5.72 18.50
CA VAL A 235 -16.13 4.83 17.47
C VAL A 235 -15.30 3.54 17.36
N ALA A 236 -13.98 3.63 17.51
CA ALA A 236 -13.11 2.47 17.49
C ALA A 236 -13.39 1.53 18.68
N LEU A 237 -13.59 2.07 19.88
CA LEU A 237 -13.87 1.31 21.09
C LEU A 237 -15.32 0.82 21.18
N SER A 238 -16.28 1.56 20.65
CA SER A 238 -17.72 1.24 20.78
C SER A 238 -18.19 0.09 19.89
N THR A 239 -17.33 -0.50 19.06
CA THR A 239 -17.73 -1.51 18.07
C THR A 239 -17.60 -2.96 18.55
N ARG A 240 -17.37 -3.19 19.85
CA ARG A 240 -17.30 -4.54 20.43
C ARG A 240 -18.14 -4.64 21.72
N HIS A 241 -18.73 -5.81 21.96
CA HIS A 241 -19.63 -6.12 23.09
C HIS A 241 -18.94 -6.25 24.46
N VAL A 242 -17.77 -5.64 24.65
CA VAL A 242 -16.97 -5.76 25.88
C VAL A 242 -16.76 -4.37 26.51
N SER A 243 -16.74 -4.29 27.83
CA SER A 243 -16.47 -3.03 28.56
C SER A 243 -15.01 -2.60 28.37
N PHE A 244 -14.78 -1.43 27.77
CA PHE A 244 -13.44 -0.86 27.51
C PHE A 244 -13.13 0.38 28.36
N LYS A 245 -13.68 0.47 29.58
CA LYS A 245 -13.52 1.65 30.46
C LYS A 245 -12.04 2.03 30.66
N ASP A 246 -11.17 1.04 30.83
CA ASP A 246 -9.74 1.26 31.05
C ASP A 246 -9.02 1.82 29.82
N GLN A 247 -9.26 1.24 28.64
CA GLN A 247 -8.67 1.72 27.39
C GLN A 247 -9.20 3.11 27.05
N LYS A 248 -10.48 3.38 27.32
CA LYS A 248 -11.07 4.71 27.17
C LYS A 248 -10.34 5.73 28.05
N LYS A 249 -10.14 5.43 29.34
CA LYS A 249 -9.38 6.30 30.27
C LYS A 249 -7.93 6.53 29.80
N LYS A 250 -7.24 5.49 29.32
CA LYS A 250 -5.86 5.58 28.80
C LYS A 250 -5.77 6.42 27.52
N CYS A 251 -6.68 6.22 26.57
CA CYS A 251 -6.78 7.05 25.36
C CYS A 251 -7.06 8.52 25.72
N GLY A 252 -7.90 8.78 26.73
CA GLY A 252 -8.15 10.12 27.26
C GLY A 252 -6.92 10.82 27.84
N ALA A 253 -6.15 10.11 28.65
CA ALA A 253 -4.90 10.65 29.19
C ALA A 253 -3.92 11.04 28.06
N ILE A 254 -3.85 10.24 26.99
CA ILE A 254 -3.01 10.54 25.83
C ILE A 254 -3.55 11.76 25.05
N LEU A 255 -4.86 11.84 24.84
CA LEU A 255 -5.53 12.97 24.19
C LEU A 255 -5.24 14.29 24.89
N ARG A 256 -5.33 14.32 26.23
CA ARG A 256 -5.00 15.51 27.03
C ARG A 256 -3.55 15.95 26.82
N ARG A 257 -2.60 15.00 26.85
CA ARG A 257 -1.19 15.31 26.54
C ARG A 257 -1.00 15.88 25.13
N ILE A 258 -1.72 15.37 24.12
CA ILE A 258 -1.64 15.89 22.75
C ILE A 258 -2.18 17.33 22.69
N LYS A 259 -3.28 17.62 23.39
CA LYS A 259 -3.91 18.95 23.45
C LYS A 259 -2.95 20.02 23.99
N ASP A 260 -2.14 19.67 24.99
CA ASP A 260 -1.27 20.63 25.69
C ASP A 260 0.05 20.92 24.94
N LYS A 261 0.32 20.23 23.83
CA LYS A 261 1.54 20.46 23.03
C LYS A 261 1.44 21.75 22.22
N LYS A 262 2.34 22.69 22.50
CA LYS A 262 2.60 23.84 21.63
C LYS A 262 3.49 23.42 20.46
N ILE A 263 3.00 23.56 19.24
CA ILE A 263 3.76 23.31 18.00
C ILE A 263 3.96 24.66 17.31
N ARG A 264 5.21 25.12 17.19
CA ARG A 264 5.59 26.35 16.49
C ARG A 264 6.27 26.00 15.17
N ARG A 265 5.73 26.39 14.02
CA ARG A 265 6.43 26.34 12.71
C ARG A 265 6.00 27.45 11.74
N SER A 266 6.98 27.98 11.02
CA SER A 266 6.86 29.08 10.04
C SER A 266 6.19 28.69 8.72
N GLU A 267 6.34 27.43 8.27
CA GLU A 267 5.88 26.95 6.94
C GLU A 267 4.36 27.09 6.72
N PHE A 268 3.57 27.10 7.79
CA PHE A 268 2.12 27.25 7.68
C PHE A 268 1.69 28.67 7.28
N LYS A 269 2.52 29.69 7.58
CA LYS A 269 2.28 31.07 7.14
C LYS A 269 2.42 31.16 5.61
N THR A 270 3.49 30.61 5.05
CA THR A 270 3.72 30.56 3.60
C THR A 270 2.59 29.79 2.89
N LEU A 271 2.13 28.67 3.46
CA LEU A 271 0.99 27.92 2.91
C LEU A 271 -0.32 28.73 2.90
N LYS A 272 -0.59 29.54 3.93
CA LYS A 272 -1.74 30.44 3.97
C LYS A 272 -1.61 31.55 2.93
N ASN A 273 -0.45 32.18 2.83
CA ASN A 273 -0.20 33.25 1.85
C ASN A 273 -0.39 32.74 0.41
N LEU A 274 0.18 31.57 0.10
CA LEU A 274 0.00 30.93 -1.21
C LEU A 274 -1.47 30.65 -1.51
N ARG A 275 -2.23 30.21 -0.50
CA ARG A 275 -3.67 29.98 -0.65
C ARG A 275 -4.41 31.27 -0.98
N SER A 276 -4.14 32.36 -0.26
CA SER A 276 -4.74 33.67 -0.53
C SER A 276 -4.43 34.12 -1.96
N LYS A 277 -3.17 34.08 -2.40
CA LYS A 277 -2.79 34.42 -3.78
C LYS A 277 -3.57 33.62 -4.83
N ILE A 278 -3.74 32.31 -4.63
CA ILE A 278 -4.49 31.44 -5.55
C ILE A 278 -5.98 31.80 -5.57
N GLU A 279 -6.55 32.14 -4.42
CA GLU A 279 -7.95 32.56 -4.30
C GLU A 279 -8.17 33.95 -4.95
N ASP A 280 -7.29 34.91 -4.66
CA ASP A 280 -7.35 36.30 -5.14
C ASP A 280 -7.20 36.41 -6.67
N GLN A 281 -6.31 35.61 -7.26
CA GLN A 281 -6.09 35.57 -8.71
C GLN A 281 -7.02 34.59 -9.44
N ASN A 282 -8.02 34.03 -8.74
CA ASN A 282 -9.00 33.10 -9.30
C ASN A 282 -8.36 31.91 -10.04
N LEU A 283 -7.43 31.21 -9.40
CA LEU A 283 -6.64 30.12 -10.01
C LEU A 283 -7.11 28.73 -9.55
N ILE A 284 -6.76 27.71 -10.33
CA ILE A 284 -6.99 26.30 -10.00
C ILE A 284 -5.66 25.63 -9.67
N ILE A 285 -5.58 25.01 -8.49
CA ILE A 285 -4.47 24.14 -8.10
C ILE A 285 -4.97 22.71 -7.92
N CYS A 286 -4.27 21.76 -8.56
CA CYS A 286 -4.62 20.35 -8.53
C CYS A 286 -3.41 19.44 -8.81
N LYS A 287 -3.66 18.13 -8.79
CA LYS A 287 -2.69 17.13 -9.22
C LYS A 287 -2.82 16.92 -10.73
N ALA A 288 -1.70 16.76 -11.42
CA ALA A 288 -1.68 16.22 -12.77
C ALA A 288 -2.19 14.77 -12.81
N ASP A 289 -2.67 14.35 -13.99
CA ASP A 289 -3.15 13.00 -14.28
C ASP A 289 -2.08 11.93 -13.97
N LYS A 290 -0.84 12.17 -14.41
CA LYS A 290 0.32 11.29 -14.23
C LYS A 290 1.42 11.98 -13.42
N GLY A 291 2.31 11.18 -12.81
CA GLY A 291 3.53 11.70 -12.17
C GLY A 291 3.40 12.29 -10.77
N ASN A 292 2.19 12.52 -10.24
CA ASN A 292 1.97 13.24 -8.98
C ASN A 292 2.45 14.71 -8.97
N THR A 293 2.75 15.30 -10.13
CA THR A 293 3.09 16.72 -10.26
C THR A 293 1.93 17.60 -9.79
N VAL A 294 2.26 18.67 -9.07
CA VAL A 294 1.34 19.74 -8.67
C VAL A 294 1.26 20.75 -9.79
N THR A 295 0.05 21.15 -10.17
CA THR A 295 -0.19 22.10 -11.26
C THR A 295 -1.06 23.26 -10.79
N ILE A 296 -0.69 24.48 -11.17
CA ILE A 296 -1.51 25.69 -11.02
C ILE A 296 -1.90 26.18 -12.42
N MET A 297 -3.17 26.51 -12.63
CA MET A 297 -3.73 26.91 -13.93
C MET A 297 -4.71 28.08 -13.77
N ASN A 298 -4.87 28.87 -14.83
CA ASN A 298 -5.96 29.85 -14.92
C ASN A 298 -7.32 29.13 -14.86
N ARG A 299 -8.26 29.63 -14.04
CA ARG A 299 -9.57 28.99 -13.89
C ARG A 299 -10.39 29.02 -15.17
N SER A 300 -10.34 30.12 -15.93
CA SER A 300 -11.00 30.23 -17.24
C SER A 300 -10.56 29.12 -18.20
N VAL A 301 -9.25 28.95 -18.37
CA VAL A 301 -8.65 27.89 -19.21
C VAL A 301 -9.05 26.50 -18.71
N TYR A 302 -9.07 26.28 -17.40
CA TYR A 302 -9.48 25.00 -16.83
C TYR A 302 -10.97 24.69 -17.07
N ILE A 303 -11.84 25.70 -16.94
CA ILE A 303 -13.28 25.57 -17.21
C ILE A 303 -13.51 25.25 -18.67
N GLU A 304 -12.85 25.97 -19.59
CA GLU A 304 -13.03 25.74 -21.02
C GLU A 304 -12.63 24.32 -21.44
N LYS A 305 -11.53 23.80 -20.91
CA LYS A 305 -11.11 22.41 -21.14
C LYS A 305 -12.11 21.35 -20.65
N ILE A 306 -12.90 21.67 -19.63
CA ILE A 306 -13.99 20.77 -19.19
C ILE A 306 -15.22 20.96 -20.08
N ASN A 307 -15.50 22.18 -20.53
CA ASN A 307 -16.59 22.45 -21.46
C ASN A 307 -16.35 21.79 -22.83
N GLU A 308 -15.10 21.76 -23.31
CA GLU A 308 -14.70 20.96 -24.49
C GLU A 308 -15.11 19.51 -24.32
N TYR A 309 -14.75 18.88 -23.19
CA TYR A 309 -15.18 17.50 -22.91
C TYR A 309 -16.71 17.33 -22.86
N VAL A 310 -17.43 18.28 -22.26
CA VAL A 310 -18.90 18.27 -22.22
C VAL A 310 -19.49 18.28 -23.63
N ARG A 311 -18.95 19.10 -24.53
CA ARG A 311 -19.35 19.17 -25.94
C ARG A 311 -19.01 17.90 -26.70
N ASP A 312 -17.75 17.45 -26.63
CA ASP A 312 -17.25 16.27 -27.35
C ASP A 312 -17.98 14.97 -26.98
N ASN A 313 -18.57 14.90 -25.77
CA ASN A 313 -19.28 13.73 -25.27
C ASN A 313 -20.80 13.94 -25.19
N ASN A 314 -21.32 15.02 -25.79
CA ASN A 314 -22.76 15.31 -25.89
C ASN A 314 -23.50 15.28 -24.54
N LEU A 315 -22.87 15.79 -23.48
CA LEU A 315 -23.50 15.91 -22.16
C LEU A 315 -24.59 16.98 -22.21
N THR A 316 -25.79 16.65 -21.77
CA THR A 316 -26.94 17.57 -21.81
C THR A 316 -27.24 18.15 -20.45
N ILE A 317 -27.52 19.45 -20.39
CA ILE A 317 -27.97 20.11 -19.17
C ILE A 317 -29.38 19.61 -18.83
N THR A 318 -29.57 19.13 -17.61
CA THR A 318 -30.91 18.74 -17.13
C THR A 318 -31.70 19.96 -16.67
N ARG A 319 -32.99 19.96 -16.99
CA ARG A 319 -33.96 20.96 -16.49
C ARG A 319 -34.67 20.49 -15.21
N GLU A 320 -34.40 19.27 -14.77
CA GLU A 320 -35.02 18.66 -13.58
C GLU A 320 -34.45 19.27 -12.30
N LYS A 321 -35.22 20.19 -11.69
CA LYS A 321 -34.82 20.90 -10.45
C LYS A 321 -34.66 19.96 -9.25
N ASN A 322 -35.37 18.82 -9.23
CA ASN A 322 -35.41 17.89 -8.09
C ASN A 322 -34.72 16.54 -8.35
N ILE A 323 -33.79 16.49 -9.30
CA ILE A 323 -33.15 15.24 -9.77
C ILE A 323 -32.53 14.42 -8.64
N LEU A 324 -31.92 15.08 -7.66
CA LEU A 324 -31.32 14.42 -6.51
C LEU A 324 -32.37 13.68 -5.66
N ASN A 325 -33.49 14.33 -5.34
CA ASN A 325 -34.55 13.75 -4.52
C ASN A 325 -35.25 12.59 -5.24
N LYS A 326 -35.47 12.74 -6.56
CA LYS A 326 -35.98 11.69 -7.44
C LYS A 326 -35.11 10.43 -7.37
N TYR A 327 -33.80 10.58 -7.54
CA TYR A 327 -32.86 9.46 -7.51
C TYR A 327 -32.68 8.84 -6.12
N ILE A 328 -32.74 9.64 -5.05
CA ILE A 328 -32.78 9.12 -3.68
C ILE A 328 -34.03 8.25 -3.46
N ALA A 329 -35.19 8.70 -3.93
CA ALA A 329 -36.43 7.95 -3.80
C ALA A 329 -36.37 6.62 -4.56
N GLN A 330 -35.83 6.62 -5.79
CA GLN A 330 -35.62 5.41 -6.58
C GLN A 330 -34.68 4.42 -5.89
N VAL A 331 -33.56 4.89 -5.32
CA VAL A 331 -32.62 4.04 -4.56
C VAL A 331 -33.29 3.41 -3.35
N LYS A 332 -34.05 4.20 -2.57
CA LYS A 332 -34.79 3.68 -1.40
C LYS A 332 -35.82 2.62 -1.80
N ARG A 333 -36.55 2.86 -2.89
CA ARG A 333 -37.52 1.91 -3.45
C ARG A 333 -36.82 0.61 -3.88
N CYS A 334 -35.74 0.71 -4.64
CA CYS A 334 -34.95 -0.45 -5.09
C CYS A 334 -34.44 -1.30 -3.91
N ILE A 335 -33.97 -0.69 -2.83
CA ILE A 335 -33.55 -1.44 -1.63
C ILE A 335 -34.71 -2.22 -1.00
N LYS A 336 -35.93 -1.66 -0.99
CA LYS A 336 -37.11 -2.35 -0.46
C LYS A 336 -37.56 -3.49 -1.37
N GLU A 337 -37.49 -3.28 -2.69
CA GLU A 337 -37.97 -4.24 -3.70
C GLU A 337 -36.96 -5.34 -4.04
N CYS A 338 -35.68 -5.17 -3.67
CA CYS A 338 -34.61 -6.12 -3.97
C CYS A 338 -33.94 -6.66 -2.69
N PRO A 339 -34.70 -7.37 -1.81
CA PRO A 339 -34.16 -7.84 -0.54
C PRO A 339 -33.09 -8.92 -0.68
N GLN A 340 -33.11 -9.78 -1.71
CA GLN A 340 -32.09 -10.84 -1.85
C GLN A 340 -30.71 -10.24 -2.11
N LEU A 341 -30.64 -9.17 -2.90
CA LEU A 341 -29.39 -8.47 -3.19
C LEU A 341 -29.04 -7.42 -2.13
N LEU A 342 -30.04 -6.67 -1.64
CA LEU A 342 -29.83 -5.42 -0.91
C LEU A 342 -30.24 -5.45 0.56
N ALA A 343 -30.61 -6.60 1.12
CA ALA A 343 -30.86 -6.73 2.56
C ALA A 343 -29.69 -6.18 3.39
N ASN A 344 -30.03 -5.48 4.48
CA ASN A 344 -29.08 -4.90 5.43
C ASN A 344 -28.15 -3.81 4.85
N ILE A 345 -28.46 -3.25 3.68
CA ILE A 345 -27.71 -2.14 3.10
C ILE A 345 -28.20 -0.80 3.67
N TYR A 346 -27.25 -0.01 4.16
CA TYR A 346 -27.52 1.36 4.61
C TYR A 346 -27.18 2.37 3.50
N THR A 347 -28.15 3.19 3.13
CA THR A 347 -27.93 4.31 2.20
C THR A 347 -27.07 5.41 2.83
N HIS A 348 -26.41 6.19 1.98
CA HIS A 348 -25.79 7.43 2.42
C HIS A 348 -26.85 8.34 3.03
N LYS A 349 -26.55 8.89 4.22
CA LYS A 349 -27.50 9.75 4.95
C LYS A 349 -27.61 11.15 4.39
N ASN A 350 -26.66 11.55 3.55
CA ASN A 350 -26.65 12.82 2.85
C ASN A 350 -26.07 12.62 1.44
N PRO A 351 -26.84 12.00 0.55
CA PRO A 351 -26.44 11.85 -0.84
C PRO A 351 -26.28 13.23 -1.48
N GLN A 352 -25.32 13.36 -2.39
CA GLN A 352 -25.00 14.59 -3.09
C GLN A 352 -24.92 14.31 -4.58
N ILE A 353 -25.20 15.32 -5.39
CA ILE A 353 -24.96 15.28 -6.82
C ILE A 353 -23.47 15.00 -7.05
N PRO A 354 -23.11 13.98 -7.85
CA PRO A 354 -21.72 13.71 -8.22
C PRO A 354 -21.08 14.93 -8.86
N LYS A 355 -19.80 15.20 -8.60
CA LYS A 355 -19.12 16.41 -9.10
C LYS A 355 -18.11 16.07 -10.17
N LEU A 356 -18.20 16.71 -11.33
CA LEU A 356 -17.22 16.62 -12.40
C LEU A 356 -16.01 17.51 -12.07
N TYR A 357 -14.80 16.99 -12.30
CA TYR A 357 -13.54 17.74 -12.21
C TYR A 357 -12.50 17.12 -13.15
N GLY A 358 -11.52 17.91 -13.55
CA GLY A 358 -10.43 17.52 -14.46
C GLY A 358 -9.09 17.34 -13.75
N LEU A 359 -8.25 16.46 -14.30
CA LEU A 359 -6.83 16.32 -13.97
C LEU A 359 -5.98 16.66 -15.20
N PRO A 360 -5.08 17.66 -15.14
CA PRO A 360 -4.29 18.07 -16.31
C PRO A 360 -3.36 16.95 -16.81
N LYS A 361 -3.43 16.63 -18.10
CA LYS A 361 -2.53 15.70 -18.81
C LYS A 361 -1.30 16.45 -19.30
N ILE A 362 -0.40 16.81 -18.38
CA ILE A 362 0.79 17.64 -18.67
C ILE A 362 1.85 17.03 -19.60
N HIS A 363 1.61 15.80 -20.07
CA HIS A 363 2.45 15.04 -21.00
C HIS A 363 1.89 15.07 -22.43
N LYS A 364 0.78 15.78 -22.65
CA LYS A 364 0.17 15.96 -23.96
C LYS A 364 0.18 17.45 -24.30
N ASP A 365 0.34 17.76 -25.57
CA ASP A 365 0.31 19.12 -26.08
C ASP A 365 -1.02 19.80 -25.75
N GLY A 366 -0.99 21.10 -25.50
CA GLY A 366 -2.13 21.86 -25.00
C GLY A 366 -2.56 21.53 -23.55
N ASN A 367 -2.01 20.49 -22.90
CA ASN A 367 -2.36 20.03 -21.56
C ASN A 367 -3.88 19.76 -21.37
N PRO A 368 -4.53 18.89 -22.17
CA PRO A 368 -5.95 18.56 -22.01
C PRO A 368 -6.24 17.97 -20.62
N VAL A 369 -7.49 17.96 -20.18
CA VAL A 369 -7.87 17.43 -18.86
C VAL A 369 -8.42 16.00 -18.95
N ARG A 370 -8.13 15.16 -17.96
CA ARG A 370 -8.85 13.91 -17.73
C ARG A 370 -10.07 14.20 -16.85
N PRO A 371 -11.31 14.12 -17.37
CA PRO A 371 -12.51 14.30 -16.59
C PRO A 371 -12.73 13.11 -15.64
N VAL A 372 -13.20 13.41 -14.43
CA VAL A 372 -13.53 12.42 -13.40
C VAL A 372 -14.81 12.89 -12.69
N VAL A 373 -15.77 11.97 -12.55
CA VAL A 373 -17.00 12.19 -11.81
C VAL A 373 -16.83 11.63 -10.40
N SER A 374 -16.88 12.50 -9.39
CA SER A 374 -16.78 12.10 -7.99
C SER A 374 -18.11 11.51 -7.48
N CYS A 375 -18.25 10.19 -7.55
CA CYS A 375 -19.44 9.49 -7.05
C CYS A 375 -19.41 9.14 -5.54
N THR A 376 -18.48 9.69 -4.75
CA THR A 376 -18.28 9.30 -3.33
C THR A 376 -19.55 9.37 -2.47
N ASN A 377 -20.42 10.35 -2.75
CA ASN A 377 -21.70 10.55 -2.05
C ASN A 377 -22.88 10.43 -3.01
N ALA A 378 -22.73 9.79 -4.18
CA ALA A 378 -23.83 9.65 -5.13
C ALA A 378 -24.99 8.84 -4.50
N PRO A 379 -26.26 9.08 -4.89
CA PRO A 379 -27.41 8.33 -4.36
C PRO A 379 -27.27 6.81 -4.49
N ASN A 380 -26.83 6.33 -5.66
CA ASN A 380 -26.76 4.90 -5.99
C ASN A 380 -25.42 4.22 -5.59
N VAL A 381 -24.43 4.95 -5.07
CA VAL A 381 -23.05 4.43 -4.88
C VAL A 381 -22.99 3.16 -4.01
N VAL A 382 -23.91 3.01 -3.05
CA VAL A 382 -23.96 1.82 -2.18
C VAL A 382 -24.49 0.60 -2.94
N ILE A 383 -25.53 0.79 -3.77
CA ILE A 383 -26.04 -0.26 -4.64
C ILE A 383 -24.96 -0.67 -5.64
N CYS A 384 -24.27 0.29 -6.28
CA CYS A 384 -23.17 -0.01 -7.19
C CYS A 384 -22.09 -0.88 -6.53
N LYS A 385 -21.67 -0.53 -5.30
CA LYS A 385 -20.65 -1.31 -4.57
C LYS A 385 -21.13 -2.70 -4.21
N ARG A 386 -22.39 -2.85 -3.83
CA ARG A 386 -22.97 -4.18 -3.56
C ARG A 386 -22.98 -5.00 -4.84
N LEU A 387 -23.48 -4.43 -5.93
CA LEU A 387 -23.61 -5.14 -7.20
C LEU A 387 -22.23 -5.58 -7.72
N VAL A 388 -21.20 -4.73 -7.65
CA VAL A 388 -19.81 -5.11 -8.00
C VAL A 388 -19.29 -6.28 -7.15
N ALA A 389 -19.72 -6.41 -5.90
CA ALA A 389 -19.28 -7.49 -5.02
C ALA A 389 -19.95 -8.84 -5.32
N VAL A 390 -21.18 -8.85 -5.85
CA VAL A 390 -21.98 -10.09 -6.04
C VAL A 390 -22.15 -10.47 -7.51
N LEU A 391 -22.22 -9.49 -8.42
CA LEU A 391 -22.53 -9.71 -9.83
C LEU A 391 -21.55 -10.65 -10.55
N PRO A 392 -20.22 -10.56 -10.33
CA PRO A 392 -19.29 -11.48 -10.99
C PRO A 392 -19.57 -12.96 -10.67
N GLU A 393 -20.00 -13.27 -9.46
CA GLU A 393 -20.39 -14.64 -9.08
C GLU A 393 -21.72 -15.03 -9.72
N LEU A 394 -22.72 -14.13 -9.70
CA LEU A 394 -24.05 -14.36 -10.27
C LEU A 394 -24.02 -14.64 -11.78
N ILE A 395 -23.13 -13.98 -12.53
CA ILE A 395 -22.99 -14.22 -13.98
C ILE A 395 -21.85 -15.19 -14.32
N LYS A 396 -21.22 -15.80 -13.30
CA LYS A 396 -20.05 -16.69 -13.44
C LYS A 396 -18.94 -16.05 -14.28
N PHE A 397 -18.66 -14.77 -14.06
CA PHE A 397 -17.73 -13.99 -14.86
C PHE A 397 -16.28 -14.46 -14.68
N GLN A 398 -15.68 -14.96 -15.75
CA GLN A 398 -14.29 -15.40 -15.78
C GLN A 398 -13.60 -14.90 -17.06
N PRO A 399 -13.15 -13.64 -17.09
CA PRO A 399 -12.57 -13.07 -18.30
C PRO A 399 -11.23 -13.76 -18.62
N LYS A 400 -11.14 -14.38 -19.81
CA LYS A 400 -10.01 -15.26 -20.18
C LYS A 400 -8.72 -14.46 -20.41
N ARG A 401 -8.85 -13.25 -20.95
CA ARG A 401 -7.74 -12.42 -21.45
C ARG A 401 -7.39 -11.24 -20.53
N SER A 402 -8.20 -10.99 -19.50
CA SER A 402 -7.98 -9.92 -18.53
C SER A 402 -6.87 -10.28 -17.53
N LEU A 403 -6.07 -9.28 -17.15
CA LEU A 403 -4.99 -9.36 -16.19
C LEU A 403 -5.38 -8.65 -14.90
N LYS A 404 -5.05 -9.25 -13.75
CA LYS A 404 -5.27 -8.60 -12.44
C LYS A 404 -4.21 -7.56 -12.13
N ASN A 405 -2.96 -7.77 -12.56
CA ASN A 405 -1.82 -6.90 -12.28
C ASN A 405 -0.59 -7.30 -13.11
N ASN A 406 0.46 -6.46 -13.01
CA ASN A 406 1.74 -6.69 -13.67
C ASN A 406 2.46 -8.00 -13.25
N ARG A 407 2.22 -8.54 -12.05
CA ARG A 407 2.84 -9.81 -11.62
C ARG A 407 2.22 -10.97 -12.36
N GLU A 408 0.90 -10.99 -12.49
CA GLU A 408 0.22 -12.01 -13.29
C GLU A 408 0.70 -11.97 -14.75
N PHE A 409 0.85 -10.77 -15.31
CA PHE A 409 1.43 -10.61 -16.64
C PHE A 409 2.82 -11.24 -16.75
N VAL A 410 3.75 -10.84 -15.87
CA VAL A 410 5.11 -11.40 -15.83
C VAL A 410 5.09 -12.93 -15.70
N GLU A 411 4.25 -13.49 -14.83
CA GLU A 411 4.16 -14.94 -14.66
C GLU A 411 3.68 -15.65 -15.93
N LYS A 412 2.74 -15.06 -16.68
CA LYS A 412 2.25 -15.60 -17.95
C LYS A 412 3.30 -15.55 -19.06
N ILE A 413 4.17 -14.52 -19.09
CA ILE A 413 5.07 -14.28 -20.22
C ILE A 413 6.56 -14.53 -19.96
N LYS A 414 7.02 -14.71 -18.72
CA LYS A 414 8.47 -14.84 -18.43
C LYS A 414 9.16 -16.06 -19.06
N ASN A 415 8.39 -17.10 -19.37
CA ASN A 415 8.91 -18.38 -19.88
C ASN A 415 8.51 -18.67 -21.34
N ILE A 416 7.81 -17.75 -22.00
CA ILE A 416 7.40 -17.97 -23.39
C ILE A 416 8.60 -17.82 -24.33
N VAL A 417 8.64 -18.65 -25.36
CA VAL A 417 9.60 -18.55 -26.45
C VAL A 417 8.93 -17.78 -27.58
N ILE A 418 9.48 -16.62 -27.92
CA ILE A 418 8.97 -15.74 -28.96
C ILE A 418 9.60 -16.16 -30.29
N PRO A 419 8.79 -16.51 -31.32
CA PRO A 419 9.30 -16.76 -32.66
C PRO A 419 10.06 -15.55 -33.21
N GLU A 420 11.07 -15.79 -34.05
CA GLU A 420 11.95 -14.74 -34.55
C GLU A 420 11.18 -13.61 -35.27
N ASN A 421 10.22 -14.01 -36.11
CA ASN A 421 9.35 -13.12 -36.88
C ASN A 421 8.21 -12.49 -36.07
N ALA A 422 7.99 -12.91 -34.83
CA ALA A 422 6.92 -12.36 -34.01
C ALA A 422 7.29 -10.97 -33.47
N LYS A 423 6.32 -10.06 -33.47
CA LYS A 423 6.44 -8.67 -33.02
C LYS A 423 5.70 -8.50 -31.69
N LEU A 424 6.29 -7.73 -30.77
CA LEU A 424 5.60 -7.22 -29.60
C LEU A 424 4.80 -5.98 -30.01
N ILE A 425 3.53 -5.94 -29.65
CA ILE A 425 2.67 -4.78 -29.87
C ILE A 425 1.83 -4.48 -28.64
N SER A 426 1.41 -3.23 -28.50
CA SER A 426 0.39 -2.86 -27.54
C SER A 426 -0.80 -2.24 -28.26
N PHE A 427 -2.01 -2.72 -27.94
CA PHE A 427 -3.22 -1.99 -28.29
C PHE A 427 -3.68 -1.13 -27.11
N ASP A 428 -4.19 0.07 -27.39
CA ASP A 428 -4.85 0.93 -26.39
C ASP A 428 -6.24 1.32 -26.89
N VAL A 429 -7.25 1.14 -26.03
CA VAL A 429 -8.64 1.48 -26.35
C VAL A 429 -8.90 2.97 -26.15
N LYS A 430 -9.22 3.69 -27.22
CA LYS A 430 -9.58 5.11 -27.14
C LYS A 430 -10.84 5.29 -26.29
N ASN A 431 -10.74 6.12 -25.24
CA ASN A 431 -11.88 6.56 -24.43
C ASN A 431 -12.81 5.42 -23.98
N LEU A 432 -12.23 4.29 -23.51
CA LEU A 432 -12.97 3.08 -23.15
C LEU A 432 -14.31 3.34 -22.42
N PHE A 433 -14.29 4.08 -21.31
CA PHE A 433 -15.49 4.29 -20.49
C PHE A 433 -16.63 5.05 -21.21
N PRO A 434 -16.40 6.23 -21.82
CA PRO A 434 -17.39 6.87 -22.69
C PRO A 434 -17.90 6.01 -23.85
N SER A 435 -17.05 5.12 -24.38
CA SER A 435 -17.36 4.28 -25.54
C SER A 435 -18.23 3.07 -25.23
N VAL A 436 -18.41 2.67 -23.96
CA VAL A 436 -19.18 1.46 -23.61
C VAL A 436 -20.69 1.68 -23.83
N PRO A 437 -21.35 0.90 -24.71
CA PRO A 437 -22.81 0.95 -24.90
C PRO A 437 -23.52 0.34 -23.68
N VAL A 438 -24.15 1.21 -22.88
CA VAL A 438 -24.78 0.81 -21.61
C VAL A 438 -25.88 -0.23 -21.80
N GLN A 439 -26.70 -0.10 -22.85
CA GLN A 439 -27.82 -1.02 -23.07
C GLN A 439 -27.33 -2.42 -23.45
N GLU A 440 -26.37 -2.52 -24.38
CA GLU A 440 -25.80 -3.81 -24.78
C GLU A 440 -25.18 -4.55 -23.61
N VAL A 441 -24.45 -3.85 -22.73
CA VAL A 441 -23.87 -4.47 -21.52
C VAL A 441 -24.96 -4.99 -20.58
N LYS A 442 -26.09 -4.29 -20.45
CA LYS A 442 -27.23 -4.81 -19.67
C LYS A 442 -27.76 -6.10 -20.28
N ASP A 443 -27.93 -6.13 -21.59
CA ASP A 443 -28.46 -7.30 -22.29
C ASP A 443 -27.50 -8.49 -22.16
N MET A 444 -26.18 -8.26 -22.30
CA MET A 444 -25.14 -9.26 -22.04
C MET A 444 -25.23 -9.84 -20.62
N ILE A 445 -25.44 -8.99 -19.62
CA ILE A 445 -25.58 -9.43 -18.22
C ILE A 445 -26.86 -10.26 -18.07
N VAL A 446 -28.00 -9.75 -18.54
CA VAL A 446 -29.31 -10.40 -18.41
C VAL A 446 -29.30 -11.79 -19.06
N ASN A 447 -28.70 -11.92 -20.25
CA ASN A 447 -28.59 -13.19 -20.95
C ASN A 447 -27.80 -14.26 -20.16
N ARG A 448 -26.90 -13.85 -19.25
CA ARG A 448 -26.14 -14.77 -18.40
C ARG A 448 -26.86 -15.15 -17.10
N LEU A 449 -28.03 -14.59 -16.81
CA LEU A 449 -28.79 -14.84 -15.57
C LEU A 449 -29.80 -15.99 -15.67
N SER A 450 -29.99 -16.61 -16.85
CA SER A 450 -31.03 -17.63 -17.10
C SER A 450 -30.98 -18.84 -16.17
N HIS A 451 -29.82 -19.12 -15.58
CA HIS A 451 -29.62 -20.21 -14.63
C HIS A 451 -30.03 -19.87 -13.18
N LEU A 452 -30.41 -18.62 -12.91
CA LEU A 452 -30.85 -18.13 -11.60
C LEU A 452 -32.38 -18.12 -11.51
N SER A 453 -32.91 -18.04 -10.30
CA SER A 453 -34.36 -17.93 -10.08
C SER A 453 -34.90 -16.60 -10.64
N GLU A 454 -36.09 -16.65 -11.25
CA GLU A 454 -36.75 -15.47 -11.85
C GLU A 454 -36.80 -14.27 -10.89
N PRO A 455 -37.14 -14.41 -9.59
CA PRO A 455 -37.11 -13.29 -8.65
C PRO A 455 -35.74 -12.61 -8.54
N LEU A 456 -34.65 -13.40 -8.52
CA LEU A 456 -33.30 -12.88 -8.43
C LEU A 456 -32.88 -12.19 -9.73
N GLN A 457 -33.28 -12.72 -10.90
CA GLN A 457 -33.03 -12.07 -12.19
C GLN A 457 -33.67 -10.68 -12.23
N VAL A 458 -34.92 -10.57 -11.77
CA VAL A 458 -35.64 -9.28 -11.67
C VAL A 458 -34.92 -8.31 -10.73
N GLU A 459 -34.45 -8.77 -9.57
CA GLU A 459 -33.67 -7.94 -8.65
C GLU A 459 -32.36 -7.44 -9.29
N VAL A 460 -31.63 -8.31 -9.99
CA VAL A 460 -30.40 -7.93 -10.70
C VAL A 460 -30.70 -6.88 -11.77
N LYS A 461 -31.73 -7.09 -12.60
CA LYS A 461 -32.12 -6.13 -13.65
C LYS A 461 -32.48 -4.75 -13.07
N LYS A 462 -33.33 -4.72 -12.04
CA LYS A 462 -33.72 -3.46 -11.35
C LYS A 462 -32.52 -2.74 -10.74
N THR A 463 -31.65 -3.47 -10.05
CA THR A 463 -30.45 -2.88 -9.43
C THR A 463 -29.46 -2.36 -10.47
N LEU A 464 -29.31 -3.07 -11.59
CA LEU A 464 -28.48 -2.66 -12.72
C LEU A 464 -29.00 -1.38 -13.38
N ASP A 465 -30.31 -1.27 -13.58
CA ASP A 465 -30.95 -0.06 -14.12
C ASP A 465 -30.70 1.15 -13.21
N ILE A 466 -30.83 1.01 -11.90
CA ILE A 466 -30.52 2.09 -10.95
C ILE A 466 -29.03 2.48 -11.00
N CYS A 467 -28.13 1.51 -11.17
CA CYS A 467 -26.70 1.76 -11.23
C CYS A 467 -26.27 2.48 -12.52
N LEU A 468 -26.89 2.13 -13.65
CA LEU A 468 -26.46 2.58 -14.98
C LEU A 468 -27.27 3.74 -15.54
N ASN A 469 -28.50 3.98 -15.07
CA ASN A 469 -29.33 5.08 -15.58
C ASN A 469 -29.17 6.37 -14.75
N GLN A 470 -28.69 6.30 -13.51
CA GLN A 470 -28.41 7.49 -12.68
C GLN A 470 -27.02 8.08 -13.01
N ASN A 471 -26.80 8.41 -14.29
CA ASN A 471 -25.55 8.98 -14.79
C ASN A 471 -25.67 10.50 -14.93
N PHE A 472 -25.39 11.21 -13.85
CA PHE A 472 -25.49 12.66 -13.79
C PHE A 472 -24.36 13.25 -12.94
N CYS A 473 -23.98 14.49 -13.22
CA CYS A 473 -22.95 15.19 -12.47
C CYS A 473 -23.17 16.70 -12.49
N SER A 474 -22.60 17.43 -11.53
CA SER A 474 -22.58 18.90 -11.55
C SER A 474 -21.20 19.45 -11.87
N PHE A 475 -21.21 20.54 -12.63
CA PHE A 475 -20.06 21.36 -12.97
C PHE A 475 -20.53 22.82 -13.13
N THR A 476 -19.77 23.77 -12.57
CA THR A 476 -20.10 25.23 -12.63
C THR A 476 -21.58 25.53 -12.37
N ASP A 477 -22.11 24.95 -11.29
CA ASP A 477 -23.52 25.09 -10.82
C ASP A 477 -24.60 24.60 -11.80
N GLN A 478 -24.21 23.99 -12.92
CA GLN A 478 -25.10 23.27 -13.82
C GLN A 478 -25.06 21.78 -13.55
N ILE A 479 -26.15 21.08 -13.85
CA ILE A 479 -26.26 19.63 -13.73
C ILE A 479 -26.34 19.05 -15.15
N PHE A 480 -25.45 18.12 -15.45
CA PHE A 480 -25.33 17.42 -16.71
C PHE A 480 -25.77 15.98 -16.57
N GLU A 481 -26.53 15.50 -17.54
CA GLU A 481 -26.84 14.08 -17.75
C GLU A 481 -25.91 13.50 -18.81
N ILE A 482 -25.40 12.30 -18.53
CA ILE A 482 -24.52 11.54 -19.41
C ILE A 482 -25.40 10.48 -20.08
N LYS A 483 -25.77 10.74 -21.34
CA LYS A 483 -26.72 9.89 -22.10
C LYS A 483 -26.14 8.54 -22.52
N SER A 484 -24.83 8.49 -22.77
CA SER A 484 -24.14 7.28 -23.22
C SER A 484 -22.79 7.15 -22.52
N GLY A 485 -22.30 5.92 -22.45
CA GLY A 485 -21.04 5.60 -21.79
C GLY A 485 -21.14 5.48 -20.28
N LEU A 486 -19.98 5.24 -19.68
CA LEU A 486 -19.82 5.00 -18.26
C LEU A 486 -19.07 6.17 -17.60
N PRO A 487 -19.58 6.74 -16.50
CA PRO A 487 -18.90 7.83 -15.82
C PRO A 487 -17.60 7.36 -15.16
N ILE A 488 -16.48 7.98 -15.54
CA ILE A 488 -15.15 7.74 -14.95
C ILE A 488 -15.18 8.15 -13.47
N GLY A 489 -15.40 7.17 -12.58
CA GLY A 489 -15.50 7.37 -11.13
C GLY A 489 -16.72 6.73 -10.47
N SER A 490 -17.66 6.18 -11.23
CA SER A 490 -18.68 5.30 -10.68
C SER A 490 -18.07 3.93 -10.30
N PRO A 491 -18.44 3.34 -9.14
CA PRO A 491 -17.89 2.05 -8.72
C PRO A 491 -18.16 0.91 -9.68
N ILE A 492 -19.28 0.95 -10.42
CA ILE A 492 -19.71 -0.14 -11.31
C ILE A 492 -19.01 -0.10 -12.67
N SER A 493 -18.57 1.08 -13.11
CA SER A 493 -18.03 1.30 -14.46
C SER A 493 -16.86 0.37 -14.83
N PRO A 494 -15.87 0.10 -13.95
CA PRO A 494 -14.79 -0.83 -14.28
C PRO A 494 -15.28 -2.24 -14.61
N LEU A 495 -16.26 -2.76 -13.86
CA LEU A 495 -16.82 -4.08 -14.10
C LEU A 495 -17.60 -4.14 -15.42
N MET A 496 -18.40 -3.11 -15.70
CA MET A 496 -19.16 -3.03 -16.97
C MET A 496 -18.24 -2.95 -18.18
N ALA A 497 -17.18 -2.15 -18.09
CA ALA A 497 -16.17 -2.06 -19.14
C ALA A 497 -15.42 -3.38 -19.34
N ASP A 498 -15.12 -4.10 -18.26
CA ASP A 498 -14.44 -5.40 -18.35
C ASP A 498 -15.34 -6.49 -18.97
N ILE A 499 -16.64 -6.54 -18.61
CA ILE A 499 -17.62 -7.44 -19.23
C ILE A 499 -17.76 -7.14 -20.73
N PHE A 500 -17.87 -5.86 -21.09
CA PHE A 500 -17.98 -5.46 -22.49
C PHE A 500 -16.72 -5.83 -23.28
N MET A 501 -15.54 -5.53 -22.75
CA MET A 501 -14.28 -5.86 -23.42
C MET A 501 -14.06 -7.37 -23.53
N ASP A 502 -14.48 -8.16 -22.56
CA ASP A 502 -14.45 -9.62 -22.66
C ASP A 502 -15.33 -10.12 -23.82
N HIS A 503 -16.51 -9.53 -24.03
CA HIS A 503 -17.36 -9.83 -25.18
C HIS A 503 -16.73 -9.41 -26.52
N ILE A 504 -16.12 -8.22 -26.59
CA ILE A 504 -15.38 -7.78 -27.79
C ILE A 504 -14.23 -8.75 -28.10
N GLU A 505 -13.52 -9.21 -27.07
CA GLU A 505 -12.46 -10.21 -27.21
C GLU A 505 -13.01 -11.58 -27.65
N GLU A 506 -14.16 -12.01 -27.14
CA GLU A 506 -14.84 -13.21 -27.64
C GLU A 506 -15.14 -13.09 -29.14
N ASN A 507 -15.64 -11.93 -29.60
CA ASN A 507 -15.95 -11.69 -31.02
C ASN A 507 -14.69 -11.64 -31.89
N ILE A 508 -13.61 -10.97 -31.43
CA ILE A 508 -12.30 -10.97 -32.10
C ILE A 508 -11.86 -12.40 -32.38
N PHE A 509 -11.80 -13.22 -31.33
CA PHE A 509 -11.19 -14.55 -31.40
C PHE A 509 -12.16 -15.67 -31.83
N SER A 510 -13.42 -15.36 -32.13
CA SER A 510 -14.35 -16.28 -32.80
C SER A 510 -14.21 -16.24 -34.33
N SER A 511 -13.48 -15.25 -34.86
CA SER A 511 -13.19 -15.15 -36.29
C SER A 511 -12.19 -16.22 -36.75
N VAL A 512 -12.44 -16.80 -37.94
CA VAL A 512 -11.53 -17.73 -38.62
C VAL A 512 -10.47 -17.03 -39.48
N ASP A 513 -10.37 -15.71 -39.38
CA ASP A 513 -9.45 -14.90 -40.17
C ASP A 513 -7.97 -15.25 -39.87
N PRO A 514 -7.14 -15.53 -40.89
CA PRO A 514 -5.73 -15.85 -40.70
C PRO A 514 -4.93 -14.76 -39.94
N LEU A 515 -5.31 -13.48 -40.06
CA LEU A 515 -4.66 -12.41 -39.31
C LEU A 515 -4.99 -12.47 -37.82
N ILE A 516 -6.20 -12.89 -37.45
CA ILE A 516 -6.55 -13.10 -36.04
C ILE A 516 -5.81 -14.31 -35.48
N ALA A 517 -5.72 -15.39 -36.27
CA ALA A 517 -4.96 -16.59 -35.91
C ALA A 517 -3.45 -16.32 -35.73
N SER A 518 -2.93 -15.22 -36.31
CA SER A 518 -1.54 -14.80 -36.14
C SER A 518 -1.21 -14.22 -34.75
N ILE A 519 -2.23 -13.92 -33.94
CA ILE A 519 -2.07 -13.45 -32.55
C ILE A 519 -1.72 -14.64 -31.66
N LEU A 520 -0.46 -14.73 -31.23
CA LEU A 520 0.04 -15.80 -30.38
C LEU A 520 -0.33 -15.61 -28.90
N HIS A 521 -0.29 -14.37 -28.45
CA HIS A 521 -0.58 -13.99 -27.07
C HIS A 521 -1.36 -12.69 -27.04
N TRP A 522 -2.33 -12.59 -26.12
CA TRP A 522 -3.15 -11.40 -25.90
C TRP A 522 -3.50 -11.28 -24.42
N TYR A 523 -3.08 -10.18 -23.81
CA TYR A 523 -3.31 -9.92 -22.39
C TYR A 523 -3.75 -8.47 -22.17
N ARG A 524 -4.96 -8.29 -21.65
CA ARG A 524 -5.56 -6.98 -21.42
C ARG A 524 -5.51 -6.59 -19.96
N TYR A 525 -5.14 -5.35 -19.67
CA TYR A 525 -5.28 -4.70 -18.36
C TYR A 525 -6.12 -3.44 -18.54
N VAL A 526 -7.42 -3.55 -18.26
CA VAL A 526 -8.40 -2.47 -18.49
C VAL A 526 -8.41 -2.07 -19.97
N ASP A 527 -7.79 -0.95 -20.33
CA ASP A 527 -7.68 -0.36 -21.68
C ASP A 527 -6.38 -0.73 -22.41
N ASP A 528 -5.31 -1.01 -21.67
CA ASP A 528 -4.00 -1.39 -22.21
C ASP A 528 -3.97 -2.89 -22.55
N ILE A 529 -3.59 -3.27 -23.78
CA ILE A 529 -3.47 -4.67 -24.22
C ILE A 529 -2.04 -4.92 -24.69
N PHE A 530 -1.43 -6.00 -24.22
CA PHE A 530 -0.17 -6.51 -24.75
C PHE A 530 -0.46 -7.70 -25.65
N ALA A 531 0.11 -7.70 -26.85
CA ALA A 531 0.01 -8.84 -27.75
C ALA A 531 1.35 -9.20 -28.40
N VAL A 532 1.47 -10.49 -28.74
CA VAL A 532 2.56 -11.02 -29.55
C VAL A 532 1.93 -11.53 -30.84
N VAL A 533 2.35 -10.98 -31.97
CA VAL A 533 1.75 -11.28 -33.27
C VAL A 533 2.82 -11.76 -34.23
N ASN A 534 2.56 -12.89 -34.90
CA ASN A 534 3.45 -13.40 -35.93
C ASN A 534 3.12 -12.74 -37.27
N GLY A 535 4.07 -12.04 -37.88
CA GLY A 535 3.86 -11.44 -39.19
C GLY A 535 4.62 -10.14 -39.41
N THR A 536 4.38 -9.55 -40.58
CA THR A 536 4.94 -8.27 -41.00
C THR A 536 4.19 -7.09 -40.38
N TRP A 537 4.83 -5.92 -40.32
CA TRP A 537 4.16 -4.70 -39.84
C TRP A 537 2.92 -4.33 -40.67
N ARG A 538 2.95 -4.57 -41.98
CA ARG A 538 1.79 -4.37 -42.86
C ARG A 538 0.62 -5.26 -42.47
N GLN A 539 0.86 -6.53 -42.16
CA GLN A 539 -0.20 -7.44 -41.69
C GLN A 539 -0.78 -7.00 -40.35
N ILE A 540 0.05 -6.46 -39.44
CA ILE A 540 -0.39 -5.93 -38.15
C ILE A 540 -1.23 -4.66 -38.32
N ASP A 541 -0.88 -3.79 -39.28
CA ASP A 541 -1.69 -2.59 -39.57
C ASP A 541 -3.08 -2.99 -40.13
N ILE A 542 -3.14 -3.98 -41.02
CA ILE A 542 -4.41 -4.54 -41.53
C ILE A 542 -5.19 -5.24 -40.39
N LEU A 543 -4.50 -5.94 -39.49
CA LEU A 543 -5.12 -6.54 -38.31
C LEU A 543 -5.79 -5.48 -37.43
N LEU A 544 -5.14 -4.33 -37.21
CA LEU A 544 -5.73 -3.20 -36.48
C LEU A 544 -7.00 -2.69 -37.16
N GLU A 545 -6.97 -2.50 -38.48
CA GLU A 545 -8.16 -2.08 -39.24
C GLU A 545 -9.31 -3.07 -39.06
N LYS A 546 -9.05 -4.37 -39.18
CA LYS A 546 -10.06 -5.41 -38.97
C LYS A 546 -10.62 -5.42 -37.55
N ILE A 547 -9.77 -5.32 -36.53
CA ILE A 547 -10.22 -5.28 -35.13
C ILE A 547 -11.12 -4.05 -34.89
N ASN A 548 -10.81 -2.91 -35.51
CA ASN A 548 -11.61 -1.69 -35.41
C ASN A 548 -12.97 -1.77 -36.12
N LEU A 549 -13.19 -2.77 -36.98
CA LEU A 549 -14.50 -3.00 -37.61
C LEU A 549 -15.46 -3.85 -36.76
N ILE A 550 -14.98 -4.43 -35.65
CA ILE A 550 -15.78 -5.36 -34.84
C ILE A 550 -16.91 -4.65 -34.11
N HIS A 551 -16.73 -3.39 -33.72
CA HIS A 551 -17.75 -2.65 -33.01
C HIS A 551 -17.65 -1.15 -33.26
N PRO A 552 -18.74 -0.45 -33.66
CA PRO A 552 -18.69 0.96 -34.06
C PRO A 552 -18.25 1.91 -32.94
N ASN A 553 -18.53 1.57 -31.67
CA ASN A 553 -18.22 2.46 -30.55
C ASN A 553 -16.80 2.30 -29.98
N ILE A 554 -16.06 1.25 -30.35
CA ILE A 554 -14.73 0.95 -29.80
C ILE A 554 -13.68 1.10 -30.88
N THR A 555 -12.61 1.80 -30.53
CA THR A 555 -11.47 1.99 -31.43
C THR A 555 -10.19 1.71 -30.67
N PHE A 556 -9.36 0.84 -31.23
CA PHE A 556 -8.03 0.51 -30.80
C PHE A 556 -7.00 1.40 -31.51
N THR A 557 -5.93 1.71 -30.79
CA THR A 557 -4.69 2.27 -31.33
C THR A 557 -3.57 1.25 -31.19
N LEU A 558 -2.49 1.42 -31.95
CA LEU A 558 -1.36 0.47 -31.99
C LEU A 558 -0.06 1.17 -31.63
N GLU A 559 0.63 0.65 -30.60
CA GLU A 559 2.03 0.94 -30.28
C GLU A 559 2.88 -0.24 -30.76
N LYS A 560 3.85 0.04 -31.64
CA LYS A 560 4.78 -0.94 -32.20
C LYS A 560 6.04 -1.01 -31.33
N GLU A 561 6.64 -2.21 -31.18
CA GLU A 561 7.96 -2.32 -30.55
C GLU A 561 9.03 -1.49 -31.29
N GLN A 562 10.00 -1.00 -30.54
CA GLN A 562 11.20 -0.35 -31.06
C GLN A 562 12.41 -1.18 -30.64
N ASP A 563 13.20 -1.66 -31.60
CA ASP A 563 14.38 -2.51 -31.35
C ASP A 563 14.09 -3.72 -30.44
N GLY A 564 12.94 -4.37 -30.67
CA GLY A 564 12.46 -5.51 -29.88
C GLY A 564 12.04 -5.13 -28.45
N LYS A 565 11.83 -3.85 -28.16
CA LYS A 565 11.43 -3.34 -26.85
C LYS A 565 10.04 -2.70 -26.92
N LEU A 566 9.22 -3.00 -25.93
CA LEU A 566 7.90 -2.41 -25.75
C LEU A 566 7.66 -2.13 -24.27
N ASN A 567 7.00 -1.01 -23.97
CA ASN A 567 6.58 -0.73 -22.60
C ASN A 567 5.15 -1.22 -22.39
N PHE A 568 4.90 -1.92 -21.29
CA PHE A 568 3.56 -2.35 -20.92
C PHE A 568 3.38 -2.18 -19.41
N LEU A 569 2.31 -1.50 -19.00
CA LEU A 569 2.08 -1.08 -17.62
C LEU A 569 3.26 -0.26 -17.05
N ASP A 570 3.92 -0.77 -16.01
CA ASP A 570 5.11 -0.21 -15.39
C ASP A 570 6.39 -0.99 -15.72
N LEU A 571 6.38 -1.77 -16.80
CA LEU A 571 7.48 -2.63 -17.25
C LEU A 571 7.97 -2.23 -18.64
N GLY A 572 9.29 -2.31 -18.83
CA GLY A 572 9.91 -2.37 -20.14
C GLY A 572 10.20 -3.83 -20.47
N VAL A 573 9.57 -4.35 -21.51
CA VAL A 573 9.72 -5.73 -21.99
C VAL A 573 10.63 -5.70 -23.21
N ARG A 574 11.69 -6.51 -23.21
CA ARG A 574 12.63 -6.59 -24.33
C ARG A 574 12.81 -8.03 -24.79
N LYS A 575 12.66 -8.27 -26.09
CA LYS A 575 13.00 -9.52 -26.76
C LYS A 575 14.51 -9.64 -26.89
N VAL A 576 15.08 -10.69 -26.30
CA VAL A 576 16.51 -11.02 -26.34
C VAL A 576 16.64 -12.52 -26.61
N ALA A 577 17.20 -12.89 -27.77
CA ALA A 577 17.41 -14.28 -28.19
C ALA A 577 16.15 -15.18 -28.01
N GLY A 578 15.00 -14.70 -28.50
CA GLY A 578 13.72 -15.43 -28.41
C GLY A 578 13.08 -15.46 -27.01
N ARG A 579 13.65 -14.79 -26.01
CA ARG A 579 13.09 -14.68 -24.65
C ARG A 579 12.79 -13.24 -24.28
N LEU A 580 12.02 -13.04 -23.21
CA LEU A 580 11.65 -11.72 -22.71
C LEU A 580 12.42 -11.36 -21.45
N ASN A 581 13.17 -10.27 -21.52
CA ASN A 581 13.80 -9.62 -20.37
C ASN A 581 12.93 -8.46 -19.87
N PHE A 582 12.99 -8.21 -18.57
CA PHE A 582 12.18 -7.20 -17.90
C PHE A 582 13.03 -6.09 -17.30
N SER A 583 12.46 -4.88 -17.32
CA SER A 583 12.98 -3.70 -16.65
C SER A 583 11.83 -2.88 -16.07
N ILE A 584 12.10 -1.98 -15.13
CA ILE A 584 11.09 -1.04 -14.63
C ILE A 584 10.97 0.14 -15.58
N TYR A 585 9.77 0.34 -16.14
CA TYR A 585 9.48 1.50 -16.95
C TYR A 585 8.87 2.63 -16.12
N ARG A 586 9.32 3.86 -16.40
CA ARG A 586 8.78 5.10 -15.86
C ARG A 586 8.47 6.03 -17.02
N LYS A 587 7.21 6.49 -17.10
CA LYS A 587 6.81 7.49 -18.08
C LYS A 587 7.64 8.76 -17.90
N GLY A 588 7.85 9.55 -18.96
CA GLY A 588 8.67 10.77 -18.91
C GLY A 588 8.21 11.80 -17.87
N THR A 589 6.94 11.76 -17.45
CA THR A 589 6.43 12.61 -16.35
C THR A 589 6.58 12.00 -14.95
N PHE A 590 7.36 10.94 -14.77
CA PHE A 590 7.57 10.34 -13.45
C PHE A 590 8.38 11.29 -12.57
N THR A 591 7.79 11.68 -11.45
CA THR A 591 8.48 12.43 -10.40
C THR A 591 8.97 11.47 -9.31
N ASP A 592 9.93 11.91 -8.52
CA ASP A 592 10.33 11.27 -7.26
C ASP A 592 9.45 11.69 -6.06
N CYS A 593 8.29 12.30 -6.31
CA CYS A 593 7.41 12.81 -5.25
C CYS A 593 6.78 11.66 -4.45
N ILE A 594 7.28 11.46 -3.23
CA ILE A 594 6.68 10.59 -2.20
C ILE A 594 6.42 11.41 -0.93
N ILE A 595 5.86 10.77 0.11
CA ILE A 595 5.73 11.44 1.40
C ILE A 595 7.14 11.63 1.98
N SER A 596 7.61 12.88 2.09
CA SER A 596 8.93 13.19 2.60
C SER A 596 9.13 12.74 4.07
N LYS A 597 10.39 12.55 4.48
CA LYS A 597 10.71 12.12 5.85
C LYS A 597 10.24 13.12 6.91
N SER A 598 10.29 14.41 6.57
CA SER A 598 9.87 15.55 7.41
C SER A 598 8.35 15.65 7.57
N SER A 599 7.57 14.95 6.74
CA SER A 599 6.12 14.96 6.78
C SER A 599 5.55 14.41 8.09
N ASN A 600 4.50 15.05 8.60
CA ASN A 600 3.77 14.67 9.80
C ASN A 600 2.86 13.46 9.53
N HIS A 601 3.47 12.30 9.32
CA HIS A 601 2.80 11.03 9.12
C HIS A 601 3.47 9.93 9.96
N PRO A 602 2.73 8.89 10.35
CA PRO A 602 3.30 7.66 10.90
C PRO A 602 4.41 7.09 10.01
N VAL A 603 5.45 6.55 10.64
CA VAL A 603 6.64 6.00 9.96
C VAL A 603 6.29 4.90 8.96
N ASN A 604 5.29 4.05 9.25
CA ASN A 604 4.82 3.01 8.33
C ASN A 604 4.17 3.58 7.06
N ILE A 605 3.45 4.70 7.15
CA ILE A 605 2.86 5.37 5.99
C ILE A 605 3.96 6.02 5.15
N LYS A 606 4.96 6.62 5.80
CA LYS A 606 6.15 7.18 5.15
C LYS A 606 6.94 6.14 4.35
N TYR A 607 7.10 4.93 4.90
CA TYR A 607 7.81 3.84 4.21
C TYR A 607 6.98 3.06 3.18
N ALA A 608 5.67 3.31 3.05
CA ALA A 608 4.79 2.53 2.18
C ALA A 608 5.26 2.53 0.70
N ALA A 609 5.72 3.66 0.18
CA ALA A 609 6.24 3.77 -1.17
C ALA A 609 7.47 2.87 -1.39
N PHE A 610 8.41 2.86 -0.45
CA PHE A 610 9.59 1.99 -0.52
C PHE A 610 9.21 0.51 -0.39
N HIS A 611 8.22 0.18 0.43
CA HIS A 611 7.74 -1.20 0.48
C HIS A 611 7.18 -1.66 -0.87
N SER A 612 6.43 -0.81 -1.58
CA SER A 612 5.93 -1.08 -2.92
C SER A 612 7.06 -1.22 -3.94
N MET A 613 7.97 -0.24 -4.02
CA MET A 613 9.10 -0.27 -4.97
C MET A 613 10.02 -1.48 -4.74
N LEU A 614 10.38 -1.77 -3.48
CA LEU A 614 11.24 -2.91 -3.15
C LEU A 614 10.52 -4.24 -3.34
N ASN A 615 9.19 -4.31 -3.13
CA ASN A 615 8.41 -5.51 -3.46
C ASN A 615 8.42 -5.79 -4.96
N ARG A 616 8.40 -4.74 -5.78
CA ARG A 616 8.46 -4.83 -7.23
C ARG A 616 9.85 -5.24 -7.70
N LEU A 617 10.90 -4.61 -7.14
CA LEU A 617 12.31 -4.93 -7.38
C LEU A 617 12.62 -6.43 -7.17
N ILE A 618 12.04 -7.06 -6.14
CA ILE A 618 12.28 -8.49 -5.84
C ILE A 618 11.35 -9.46 -6.56
N SER A 619 10.20 -8.99 -7.07
CA SER A 619 9.19 -9.89 -7.68
C SER A 619 9.31 -10.01 -9.19
N ILE A 620 9.92 -9.02 -9.85
CA ILE A 620 10.09 -9.04 -11.31
C ILE A 620 11.47 -9.66 -11.62
N PRO A 621 11.55 -10.65 -12.52
CA PRO A 621 12.80 -11.28 -12.93
C PRO A 621 13.56 -10.34 -13.89
N MET A 622 14.29 -9.39 -13.32
CA MET A 622 15.20 -8.51 -14.05
C MET A 622 16.61 -9.10 -14.07
N ASP A 623 17.37 -8.80 -15.12
CA ASP A 623 18.81 -9.05 -15.09
C ASP A 623 19.52 -8.16 -14.05
N THR A 624 20.79 -8.47 -13.80
CA THR A 624 21.58 -7.81 -12.76
C THR A 624 21.70 -6.30 -12.97
N ASP A 625 21.87 -5.85 -14.22
CA ASP A 625 22.08 -4.45 -14.52
C ASP A 625 20.79 -3.64 -14.33
N HIS A 626 19.67 -4.13 -14.84
CA HIS A 626 18.37 -3.51 -14.63
C HIS A 626 17.96 -3.50 -13.15
N TYR A 627 18.28 -4.58 -12.40
CA TYR A 627 18.07 -4.63 -10.96
C TYR A 627 18.86 -3.54 -10.22
N LEU A 628 20.16 -3.42 -10.51
CA LEU A 628 21.03 -2.42 -9.87
C LEU A 628 20.64 -1.00 -10.24
N LYS A 629 20.26 -0.75 -11.49
CA LYS A 629 19.74 0.55 -11.96
C LYS A 629 18.45 0.94 -11.23
N GLU A 630 17.51 0.01 -11.07
CA GLU A 630 16.28 0.26 -10.31
C GLU A 630 16.57 0.53 -8.83
N LEU A 631 17.46 -0.25 -8.22
CA LEU A 631 17.86 -0.03 -6.83
C LEU A 631 18.52 1.34 -6.63
N GLY A 632 19.40 1.75 -7.55
CA GLY A 632 20.00 3.08 -7.57
C GLY A 632 18.95 4.20 -7.68
N THR A 633 17.94 4.01 -8.54
CA THR A 633 16.80 4.93 -8.67
C THR A 633 16.01 5.04 -7.37
N ILE A 634 15.74 3.93 -6.68
CA ILE A 634 15.07 3.92 -5.38
C ILE A 634 15.89 4.66 -4.32
N HIS A 635 17.23 4.51 -4.32
CA HIS A 635 18.11 5.25 -3.42
C HIS A 635 18.11 6.76 -3.72
N LEU A 636 18.06 7.16 -4.98
CA LEU A 636 17.96 8.57 -5.36
C LEU A 636 16.63 9.19 -4.90
N ILE A 637 15.50 8.48 -5.12
CA ILE A 637 14.19 8.89 -4.58
C ILE A 637 14.24 9.03 -3.05
N ALA A 638 14.93 8.11 -2.36
CA ALA A 638 15.13 8.19 -0.92
C ALA A 638 15.89 9.45 -0.51
N LYS A 639 17.03 9.72 -1.15
CA LYS A 639 17.87 10.90 -0.91
C LYS A 639 17.06 12.19 -1.09
N ASN A 640 16.37 12.33 -2.22
CA ASN A 640 15.60 13.53 -2.57
C ASN A 640 14.37 13.78 -1.67
N ASN A 641 13.99 12.80 -0.85
CA ASN A 641 12.89 12.90 0.11
C ASN A 641 13.36 12.87 1.57
N GLY A 642 14.67 12.95 1.80
CA GLY A 642 15.29 13.05 3.14
C GLY A 642 15.53 11.73 3.85
N TYR A 643 15.42 10.59 3.17
CA TYR A 643 15.68 9.25 3.74
C TYR A 643 17.12 8.80 3.51
N LYS A 644 17.66 7.99 4.43
CA LYS A 644 19.02 7.45 4.33
C LYS A 644 19.02 6.15 3.51
N LYS A 645 20.05 5.94 2.68
CA LYS A 645 20.28 4.69 1.93
C LYS A 645 20.26 3.45 2.83
N SER A 646 20.81 3.55 4.05
CA SER A 646 20.82 2.45 5.03
C SER A 646 19.43 2.02 5.51
N GLU A 647 18.47 2.95 5.59
CA GLU A 647 17.08 2.64 5.95
C GLU A 647 16.44 1.76 4.87
N ILE A 648 16.65 2.11 3.60
CA ILE A 648 16.13 1.37 2.44
C ILE A 648 16.77 -0.03 2.35
N ASN A 649 18.09 -0.12 2.51
CA ASN A 649 18.81 -1.39 2.49
C ASN A 649 18.36 -2.33 3.61
N SER A 650 18.05 -1.80 4.79
CA SER A 650 17.49 -2.59 5.90
C SER A 650 16.11 -3.18 5.55
N ILE A 651 15.25 -2.39 4.91
CA ILE A 651 13.93 -2.86 4.44
C ILE A 651 14.10 -3.95 3.38
N LEU A 652 14.99 -3.75 2.40
CA LEU A 652 15.29 -4.72 1.36
C LEU A 652 15.81 -6.04 1.95
N ALA A 653 16.81 -5.98 2.84
CA ALA A 653 17.35 -7.14 3.51
C ALA A 653 16.26 -7.92 4.28
N LYS A 654 15.35 -7.21 4.97
CA LYS A 654 14.21 -7.83 5.65
C LYS A 654 13.27 -8.53 4.68
N LYS A 655 12.97 -7.93 3.52
CA LYS A 655 12.10 -8.54 2.50
C LYS A 655 12.72 -9.79 1.88
N LEU A 656 13.99 -9.74 1.50
CA LEU A 656 14.71 -10.89 0.94
C LEU A 656 14.76 -12.06 1.93
N ARG A 657 14.98 -11.78 3.22
CA ARG A 657 14.88 -12.81 4.27
C ARG A 657 13.47 -13.41 4.36
N ASN A 658 12.43 -12.58 4.37
CA ASN A 658 11.05 -13.06 4.45
C ASN A 658 10.64 -13.89 3.22
N GLN A 659 11.11 -13.52 2.02
CA GLN A 659 10.85 -14.29 0.80
C GLN A 659 11.48 -15.68 0.88
N LYS A 660 12.73 -15.78 1.35
CA LYS A 660 13.40 -17.07 1.60
C LYS A 660 12.64 -17.91 2.63
N ARG A 661 12.17 -17.29 3.73
CA ARG A 661 11.32 -17.98 4.72
C ARG A 661 10.02 -18.50 4.09
N GLY A 662 9.36 -17.73 3.23
CA GLY A 662 8.13 -18.19 2.56
C GLY A 662 8.31 -19.37 1.60
N ILE A 663 9.53 -19.65 1.13
CA ILE A 663 9.86 -20.86 0.36
C ILE A 663 9.99 -22.08 1.28
N ILE A 664 10.47 -21.86 2.51
CA ILE A 664 10.76 -22.93 3.49
C ILE A 664 9.50 -23.26 4.31
N TYR A 665 8.73 -22.25 4.69
CA TYR A 665 7.50 -22.39 5.48
C TYR A 665 6.30 -22.11 4.58
N ALA A 666 5.37 -23.06 4.47
CA ALA A 666 4.04 -22.76 3.98
C ALA A 666 3.44 -21.65 4.85
N ASN A 667 2.93 -20.58 4.24
CA ASN A 667 2.30 -19.49 4.98
C ASN A 667 1.10 -20.06 5.74
N VAL A 668 1.21 -20.23 7.06
CA VAL A 668 0.03 -20.41 7.90
C VAL A 668 -0.80 -19.15 7.74
N PRO A 669 -2.05 -19.24 7.23
CA PRO A 669 -2.93 -18.09 7.13
C PRO A 669 -3.02 -17.45 8.50
N LYS A 670 -2.54 -16.21 8.60
CA LYS A 670 -2.76 -15.42 9.80
C LYS A 670 -4.25 -15.09 9.83
N ALA A 671 -5.01 -15.90 10.56
CA ALA A 671 -6.40 -15.61 10.91
C ALA A 671 -6.39 -14.36 11.81
N PHE A 672 -6.54 -13.19 11.20
CA PHE A 672 -6.86 -11.98 11.94
C PHE A 672 -8.22 -11.52 11.48
N ASP A 673 -9.21 -11.69 12.33
CA ASP A 673 -10.44 -10.88 12.34
C ASP A 673 -10.11 -9.49 12.91
N ASP A 674 -9.18 -8.80 12.22
CA ASP A 674 -8.70 -7.49 12.62
C ASP A 674 -9.65 -6.42 12.07
N SER A 675 -10.46 -5.86 12.97
CA SER A 675 -11.37 -4.79 12.64
C SER A 675 -10.60 -3.47 12.49
N TRP A 676 -10.34 -3.06 11.24
CA TRP A 676 -9.66 -1.80 10.96
C TRP A 676 -10.55 -0.60 11.27
N ARG A 677 -9.98 0.42 11.94
CA ARG A 677 -10.68 1.68 12.28
C ARG A 677 -9.83 2.88 11.91
N LYS A 678 -10.46 3.87 11.29
CA LYS A 678 -9.79 5.13 10.93
C LYS A 678 -9.50 5.92 12.21
N ILE A 679 -8.26 6.36 12.37
CA ILE A 679 -7.82 7.16 13.51
C ILE A 679 -7.08 8.40 13.00
N ARG A 680 -7.48 9.57 13.46
CA ARG A 680 -6.77 10.80 13.12
C ARG A 680 -5.33 10.78 13.64
N TYR A 681 -4.38 11.20 12.81
CA TYR A 681 -2.99 11.38 13.22
C TYR A 681 -2.70 12.87 13.38
N LEU A 682 -2.31 13.25 14.61
CA LEU A 682 -1.91 14.62 14.95
C LEU A 682 -0.41 14.67 15.22
N ASP A 683 0.11 13.69 15.97
CA ASP A 683 1.52 13.56 16.32
C ASP A 683 1.89 12.09 16.65
N GLU A 684 3.14 11.87 17.06
CA GLU A 684 3.65 10.55 17.44
C GLU A 684 2.92 9.92 18.65
N ASP A 685 2.26 10.70 19.50
CA ASP A 685 1.53 10.15 20.64
C ASP A 685 0.25 9.41 20.23
N CYS A 686 -0.30 9.72 19.05
CA CYS A 686 -1.36 8.92 18.43
C CYS A 686 -0.94 7.44 18.27
N LEU A 687 0.36 7.12 18.17
CA LEU A 687 0.83 5.73 18.10
C LEU A 687 0.59 4.97 19.40
N LYS A 688 0.56 5.67 20.54
CA LYS A 688 0.23 5.07 21.84
C LYS A 688 -1.27 4.76 21.92
N ILE A 689 -2.13 5.63 21.38
CA ILE A 689 -3.56 5.33 21.20
C ILE A 689 -3.72 4.06 20.38
N GLY A 690 -3.03 3.95 19.24
CA GLY A 690 -3.08 2.73 18.43
C GLY A 690 -2.58 1.47 19.14
N THR A 691 -1.65 1.60 20.09
CA THR A 691 -1.21 0.47 20.91
C THR A 691 -2.30 0.01 21.87
N GLU A 692 -3.04 0.94 22.48
CA GLU A 692 -4.19 0.61 23.33
C GLU A 692 -5.34 0.00 22.52
N LEU A 693 -5.63 0.52 21.32
CA LEU A 693 -6.64 -0.05 20.42
C LEU A 693 -6.31 -1.49 19.98
N LYS A 694 -5.03 -1.78 19.72
CA LYS A 694 -4.60 -3.14 19.36
C LYS A 694 -4.80 -4.16 20.48
N LYS A 695 -4.71 -3.75 21.75
CA LYS A 695 -4.97 -4.64 22.90
C LYS A 695 -6.42 -5.11 22.95
N VAL A 696 -7.33 -4.40 22.30
CA VAL A 696 -8.76 -4.77 22.20
C VAL A 696 -9.12 -5.30 20.81
N GLY A 697 -8.11 -5.68 20.01
CA GLY A 697 -8.26 -6.25 18.67
C GLY A 697 -8.75 -5.26 17.61
N VAL A 698 -8.47 -3.98 17.79
CA VAL A 698 -8.79 -2.93 16.80
C VAL A 698 -7.50 -2.44 16.13
N GLN A 699 -7.43 -2.51 14.81
CA GLN A 699 -6.27 -2.05 14.05
C GLN A 699 -6.44 -0.58 13.61
N PRO A 700 -5.54 0.33 14.03
CA PRO A 700 -5.61 1.73 13.64
C PRO A 700 -5.13 1.96 12.21
N ALA A 701 -6.01 2.52 11.37
CA ALA A 701 -5.70 3.07 10.06
C ALA A 701 -5.57 4.60 10.17
N TYR A 702 -4.34 5.09 10.26
CA TYR A 702 -4.10 6.51 10.47
C TYR A 702 -4.38 7.37 9.23
N TYR A 703 -4.98 8.55 9.43
CA TYR A 703 -5.13 9.56 8.39
C TYR A 703 -4.71 10.96 8.88
N ASN A 704 -4.18 11.78 7.96
CA ASN A 704 -3.82 13.17 8.24
C ASN A 704 -4.71 14.11 7.40
N ASN A 705 -5.30 15.11 8.05
CA ASN A 705 -6.16 16.13 7.41
C ASN A 705 -5.45 17.48 7.18
N LYS A 706 -4.17 17.59 7.55
CA LYS A 706 -3.36 18.80 7.45
C LYS A 706 -2.27 18.67 6.38
N THR A 707 -2.66 18.25 5.18
CA THR A 707 -1.73 18.11 4.05
C THR A 707 -1.82 19.28 3.09
N VAL A 708 -0.73 19.56 2.34
CA VAL A 708 -0.69 20.58 1.27
C VAL A 708 -1.95 20.49 0.39
N GLY A 709 -2.30 19.27 -0.05
CA GLY A 709 -3.46 19.03 -0.89
C GLY A 709 -4.80 19.34 -0.22
N LYS A 710 -4.95 19.10 1.09
CA LYS A 710 -6.17 19.46 1.82
C LYS A 710 -6.33 20.98 1.99
N PHE A 711 -5.22 21.71 2.03
CA PHE A 711 -5.22 23.17 2.17
C PHE A 711 -5.40 23.90 0.84
N LEU A 712 -4.71 23.45 -0.22
CA LEU A 712 -4.64 24.21 -1.47
C LEU A 712 -5.61 23.72 -2.55
N VAL A 713 -5.77 22.41 -2.76
CA VAL A 713 -6.48 21.86 -3.92
C VAL A 713 -7.93 22.33 -3.97
N ASN A 714 -8.31 22.92 -5.11
CA ASN A 714 -9.60 23.59 -5.30
C ASN A 714 -10.31 23.27 -6.63
N ASN A 715 -9.77 22.33 -7.43
CA ASN A 715 -10.37 21.92 -8.70
C ASN A 715 -11.70 21.16 -8.57
N LYS A 716 -11.96 20.61 -7.38
CA LYS A 716 -13.24 19.99 -7.03
C LYS A 716 -14.10 21.00 -6.26
N PRO A 717 -15.34 21.30 -6.70
CA PRO A 717 -16.20 22.24 -6.00
C PRO A 717 -16.42 21.81 -4.55
N LYS A 718 -16.19 22.72 -3.60
CA LYS A 718 -16.42 22.45 -2.17
C LYS A 718 -17.93 22.40 -1.93
N THR A 719 -18.40 21.40 -1.19
CA THR A 719 -19.80 21.39 -0.74
C THR A 719 -19.98 22.49 0.31
N GLY A 720 -21.00 23.33 0.15
CA GLY A 720 -21.39 24.35 1.11
C GLY A 720 -21.58 23.78 2.51
N ILE A 721 -21.37 24.60 3.54
CA ILE A 721 -21.49 24.17 4.95
C ILE A 721 -22.92 23.69 5.23
N GLU A 722 -23.92 24.39 4.67
CA GLU A 722 -25.36 24.09 4.76
C GLU A 722 -25.75 22.68 4.26
N VAL A 723 -24.95 22.06 3.39
CA VAL A 723 -25.27 20.79 2.71
C VAL A 723 -24.31 19.67 3.16
N LYS A 724 -23.38 19.94 4.08
CA LYS A 724 -22.52 18.89 4.65
C LYS A 724 -23.29 18.10 5.70
N SER A 725 -22.90 16.86 5.96
CA SER A 725 -23.39 16.16 7.16
C SER A 725 -22.63 16.66 8.38
N GLY A 726 -23.35 16.97 9.47
CA GLY A 726 -22.74 17.45 10.69
C GLY A 726 -23.73 18.05 11.69
N ILE A 727 -23.18 18.48 12.82
CA ILE A 727 -23.86 19.32 13.82
C ILE A 727 -23.56 20.77 13.48
N TYR A 728 -24.61 21.58 13.29
CA TYR A 728 -24.50 23.01 13.05
C TYR A 728 -25.09 23.76 14.23
N SER A 729 -24.41 24.81 14.68
CA SER A 729 -25.02 25.86 15.50
C SER A 729 -25.42 26.99 14.57
N LYS A 730 -26.72 27.29 14.46
CA LYS A 730 -27.23 28.45 13.73
C LYS A 730 -27.68 29.47 14.76
N PHE A 731 -27.15 30.69 14.66
CA PHE A 731 -27.66 31.83 15.42
C PHE A 731 -28.98 32.23 14.77
N ILE A 732 -30.06 32.23 15.54
CA ILE A 732 -31.35 32.74 15.09
C ILE A 732 -31.54 34.06 15.79
N GLN A 733 -31.61 35.13 14.98
CA GLN A 733 -31.99 36.45 15.45
C GLN A 733 -33.50 36.55 15.25
N LEU A 734 -34.25 36.59 16.35
CA LEU A 734 -35.68 36.90 16.33
C LEU A 734 -35.84 38.41 16.52
N PRO A 735 -36.76 39.09 15.80
CA PRO A 735 -37.08 40.49 16.05
C PRO A 735 -38.09 40.64 17.21
N PRO A 736 -38.23 41.84 17.81
CA PRO A 736 -37.25 42.60 18.57
C PRO A 736 -37.43 42.29 20.07
N VAL A 737 -36.93 41.16 20.52
CA VAL A 737 -36.57 40.97 21.94
C VAL A 737 -35.15 40.44 21.85
N GLY A 738 -34.19 41.16 22.43
CA GLY A 738 -32.74 41.01 22.21
C GLY A 738 -32.12 39.68 22.69
N GLU A 739 -32.84 38.57 22.59
CA GLU A 739 -32.41 37.24 23.01
C GLU A 739 -31.86 36.44 21.83
N TYR A 740 -30.56 36.16 21.89
CA TYR A 740 -29.87 35.29 20.94
C TYR A 740 -30.02 33.83 21.37
N TYR A 741 -30.79 33.03 20.64
CA TYR A 741 -30.89 31.59 20.88
C TYR A 741 -29.88 30.80 20.05
N HIS A 742 -29.09 29.94 20.72
CA HIS A 742 -28.24 28.94 20.08
C HIS A 742 -29.08 27.75 19.60
N HIS A 743 -29.53 27.76 18.34
CA HIS A 743 -30.23 26.59 17.80
C HIS A 743 -29.24 25.60 17.16
N ILE A 744 -29.18 24.39 17.71
CA ILE A 744 -28.37 23.31 17.15
C ILE A 744 -29.21 22.52 16.15
N LYS A 745 -28.92 22.65 14.84
CA LYS A 745 -29.53 21.83 13.78
C LYS A 745 -28.59 20.70 13.39
N SER A 746 -29.13 19.49 13.22
CA SER A 746 -28.41 18.35 12.66
C SER A 746 -28.95 18.03 11.27
N GLN A 747 -28.09 17.96 10.25
CA GLN A 747 -28.44 17.37 8.96
C GLN A 747 -27.80 15.99 8.82
N GLY A 748 -28.63 14.95 8.65
CA GLY A 748 -28.19 13.55 8.75
C GLY A 748 -27.87 13.12 10.19
N ARG A 749 -27.21 11.95 10.36
CA ARG A 749 -27.08 11.22 11.65
C ARG A 749 -26.50 12.09 12.76
N THR A 750 -27.34 12.70 13.59
CA THR A 750 -26.79 13.46 14.73
C THR A 750 -27.70 13.65 15.94
N LYS A 751 -28.58 12.70 16.27
CA LYS A 751 -29.10 12.58 17.65
C LYS A 751 -28.05 11.99 18.63
N ILE A 752 -27.17 11.11 18.15
CA ILE A 752 -26.11 10.47 18.98
C ILE A 752 -25.02 11.47 19.39
N CYS A 753 -24.71 12.44 18.52
CA CYS A 753 -23.56 13.31 18.73
C CYS A 753 -23.83 14.47 19.73
N LEU A 754 -25.11 14.81 19.98
CA LEU A 754 -25.51 15.73 21.04
C LEU A 754 -25.31 15.11 22.43
N LYS A 755 -25.65 13.82 22.59
CA LYS A 755 -25.37 13.06 23.82
C LYS A 755 -23.86 12.85 24.00
N MET A 756 -23.14 12.53 22.92
CA MET A 756 -21.67 12.45 22.91
C MET A 756 -20.98 13.78 23.23
N LYS A 757 -21.51 14.95 22.86
CA LYS A 757 -20.83 16.23 23.16
C LYS A 757 -20.74 16.52 24.66
N LYS A 758 -21.73 16.07 25.46
CA LYS A 758 -21.72 16.12 26.92
C LYS A 758 -21.00 14.90 27.54
N GLU A 759 -21.24 13.69 27.03
CA GLU A 759 -20.66 12.46 27.60
C GLU A 759 -19.17 12.26 27.24
N ILE A 760 -18.71 12.63 26.04
CA ILE A 760 -17.27 12.57 25.69
C ILE A 760 -16.47 13.53 26.55
N PHE A 761 -16.99 14.74 26.83
CA PHE A 761 -16.31 15.71 27.71
C PHE A 761 -16.32 15.31 29.19
N ASN A 762 -17.32 14.53 29.63
CA ASN A 762 -17.40 14.04 31.00
C ASN A 762 -16.64 12.71 31.21
N VAL A 763 -16.32 11.98 30.13
CA VAL A 763 -15.62 10.68 30.20
C VAL A 763 -14.15 10.74 29.71
N PHE A 764 -13.78 11.74 28.90
CA PHE A 764 -12.40 12.02 28.45
C PHE A 764 -11.92 13.40 28.91
#